data_AF-A0A0F7S3F6-F1
#
_entry.id   AF-A0A0F7S3F6-F1
#
_cell.length_a   1.000
_cell.length_b   1.000
_cell.length_c   1.000
_cell.angle_alpha   90.00
_cell.angle_beta   90.00
_cell.angle_gamma   90.00
#
_symmetry.space_group_name_H-M   'P 1'
#
loop_
_entity.id
_entity.type
_entity.pdbx_description
1 polymer ?
#
loop_
_entity_poly.entity_id
_entity_poly.type
_entity_poly.pdbx_seq_one_letter_code
_entity_poly.pdbx_strand_id
1 'polypeptide(L)'
;MTFLFELLWIVIPVLVTLVSFFFYVKVAKEELTVSTAFTAIALFTMIRPPLNAIPGFLMGGLIAMVSIQRLESFLNEQEVEEAVSQLSRQRSATVSRSNGYKDEDIDEVAPAREGNGDVDSSELAIKGCGFFWHSKQTTMRPDSDEDLPGSTGPRDVDHDSFALRDIDVSFPAGELTLIVGPTGSGKSSMLAAILGEMLQSKEGVVVRNKFDQQGNSRLSFANQLPWLEAGKSVRDNILFGTPFDKARYEMCIHACALQDDLDAMDDGDLTRIGSHTVSGGQKARISLARALYARSSTVLLDDVLSAVDTRVQNHIVEHAVLGPIAKHRRIILVTHHAHLLTDRAALVVSMQSGRVLHQGEPSDLQARGVLQTSHHQGRDKTRSSLAESSAASTDNADTQEHAGTAKSTLHPDAARTTLEDRAAEAATMPKRTAELASGARTPRLLHQEEKRREGAVSWVFYRTYLQASSLRIWALLILLLLMLRLSESFGQYWLKVWGEAYKNYGLQSVASILIKSSSHLPFDLPPADGHAGFYLFVYGLSGLAVILFNSSRAICFYVASIRASQNLFATLLGNVIRAPLRWFDITPSGRIMNRFGTDMDCIDNILPQSIMNLGNNAFSMAAYFLICVVIVPAFLLPSFLLVLLGPWLVGGFLACTRDMQRIEATSTSPIYGHFQQALSGIVTIRAFGAEPRLLESMLDAVDLYQSLWWAVCTMEVWLSFRSQILGGVSVFVVTLLALSGAVSPGSAGLALSSAQLLCQLAYYLVNDFKSLANSFNSLERVAEYQQMPQEENDQIVAGYSTSLVPAAWPSSRGRIVFDNVSLRYAEDLPLVLKGVSFDVKPGEKVGIIGRTGSGKSSLASSLFRAVELSGGRILIDDIDIKTIHLQQLRSRLSIVMQNPVLFSGTVRDNMDPFNEHDDAEVLDALTKVGLAAPSNSRANSGSNQDQLIDLSDISTDAVPDGASTSTDKTSRPNMRLRLDTPVSSGGANFSAGQAQLLSLARSLLRSTRILVLDEATSSTDMDTDAMVQRVIRTALKDSIVICIAHRLKSIIDYDRVVVLQDGKLVECGSPNELLSKQDAEEGAFFKKLCRLSAEYSELCAAAGVEP
;
A
#
# COMPACT_ATOMS: atom_id res chain seq x y z
N MET A 1 21.97 -23.36 11.62
CA MET A 1 21.28 -24.01 12.76
C MET A 1 20.23 -25.03 12.30
N THR A 2 19.31 -24.67 11.39
CA THR A 2 18.27 -25.57 10.83
C THR A 2 18.84 -26.88 10.26
N PHE A 3 19.89 -26.81 9.46
CA PHE A 3 20.56 -28.00 8.92
C PHE A 3 21.11 -28.97 10.00
N LEU A 4 21.72 -28.43 11.07
CA LEU A 4 22.23 -29.24 12.18
C LEU A 4 21.11 -29.94 12.94
N PHE A 5 19.99 -29.23 13.14
CA PHE A 5 18.80 -29.78 13.74
C PHE A 5 18.24 -30.92 12.88
N GLU A 6 18.05 -30.73 11.57
CA GLU A 6 17.59 -31.79 10.66
C GLU A 6 18.53 -33.00 10.63
N LEU A 7 19.85 -32.77 10.60
CA LEU A 7 20.83 -33.84 10.63
C LEU A 7 20.71 -34.68 11.91
N LEU A 8 20.49 -34.03 13.06
CA LEU A 8 20.26 -34.70 14.33
C LEU A 8 19.00 -35.60 14.28
N TRP A 9 17.90 -35.13 13.66
CA TRP A 9 16.66 -35.91 13.50
C TRP A 9 16.76 -37.08 12.52
N ILE A 10 17.68 -36.97 11.56
CA ILE A 10 18.01 -38.06 10.63
C ILE A 10 18.81 -39.14 11.36
N VAL A 11 19.79 -38.75 12.17
CA VAL A 11 20.75 -39.65 12.82
C VAL A 11 20.15 -40.38 14.02
N ILE A 12 19.39 -39.68 14.87
CA ILE A 12 18.89 -40.23 16.14
C ILE A 12 18.19 -41.58 15.97
N PRO A 13 17.25 -41.77 15.02
CA PRO A 13 16.46 -43.00 15.01
C PRO A 13 17.25 -44.22 14.55
N VAL A 14 18.18 -44.04 13.62
CA VAL A 14 19.14 -45.08 13.24
C VAL A 14 20.01 -45.45 14.45
N LEU A 15 20.50 -44.44 15.17
CA LEU A 15 21.36 -44.64 16.34
C LEU A 15 20.60 -45.32 17.50
N VAL A 16 19.35 -44.95 17.76
CA VAL A 16 18.49 -45.58 18.78
C VAL A 16 18.29 -47.05 18.45
N THR A 17 17.94 -47.40 17.20
CA THR A 17 17.77 -48.83 16.84
C THR A 17 19.07 -49.63 16.98
N LEU A 18 20.20 -49.06 16.58
CA LEU A 18 21.52 -49.70 16.69
C LEU A 18 21.92 -49.93 18.15
N VAL A 19 21.77 -48.92 19.01
CA VAL A 19 22.09 -49.01 20.44
C VAL A 19 21.16 -50.01 21.12
N SER A 20 19.85 -49.97 20.86
CA SER A 20 18.90 -50.91 21.45
C SER A 20 19.21 -52.36 21.08
N PHE A 21 19.46 -52.66 19.81
CA PHE A 21 19.83 -54.01 19.37
C PHE A 21 21.21 -54.44 19.87
N PHE A 22 22.16 -53.51 19.98
CA PHE A 22 23.47 -53.80 20.58
C PHE A 22 23.33 -54.25 22.03
N PHE A 23 22.62 -53.49 22.87
CA PHE A 23 22.43 -53.84 24.28
C PHE A 23 21.64 -55.14 24.44
N TYR A 24 20.59 -55.35 23.65
CA TYR A 24 19.77 -56.56 23.70
C TYR A 24 20.60 -57.83 23.40
N VAL A 25 21.45 -57.77 22.37
CA VAL A 25 22.19 -58.95 21.89
C VAL A 25 23.51 -59.15 22.63
N LYS A 26 24.28 -58.08 22.90
CA LYS A 26 25.61 -58.19 23.53
C LYS A 26 25.59 -58.15 25.04
N VAL A 27 24.71 -57.37 25.65
CA VAL A 27 24.66 -57.17 27.11
C VAL A 27 23.66 -58.12 27.74
N ALA A 28 22.42 -58.13 27.26
CA ALA A 28 21.36 -59.02 27.77
C ALA A 28 21.50 -60.47 27.27
N LYS A 29 22.28 -60.71 26.20
CA LYS A 29 22.53 -62.02 25.58
C LYS A 29 21.24 -62.73 25.13
N GLU A 30 20.22 -61.96 24.78
CA GLU A 30 18.95 -62.47 24.26
C GLU A 30 19.01 -62.66 22.74
N GLU A 31 18.23 -63.61 22.22
CA GLU A 31 18.12 -63.88 20.78
C GLU A 31 17.22 -62.85 20.10
N LEU A 32 17.76 -62.13 19.11
CA LEU A 32 16.96 -61.18 18.32
C LEU A 32 16.13 -61.93 17.26
N THR A 33 14.99 -62.46 17.68
CA THR A 33 14.02 -63.09 16.76
C THR A 33 13.42 -62.07 15.79
N VAL A 34 12.99 -62.55 14.62
CA VAL A 34 12.22 -61.75 13.64
C VAL A 34 11.06 -61.00 14.31
N SER A 35 10.27 -61.68 15.13
CA SER A 35 9.08 -61.09 15.77
C SER A 35 9.45 -59.94 16.71
N THR A 36 10.52 -60.06 17.49
CA THR A 36 10.96 -58.99 18.40
C THR A 36 11.57 -57.82 17.63
N ALA A 37 12.38 -58.10 16.61
CA ALA A 37 13.06 -57.07 15.82
C ALA A 37 12.09 -56.17 15.03
N PHE A 38 11.17 -56.75 14.26
CA PHE A 38 10.21 -55.99 13.46
C PHE A 38 9.17 -55.26 14.32
N THR A 39 8.77 -55.84 15.46
CA THR A 39 7.87 -55.17 16.42
C THR A 39 8.56 -53.94 17.05
N ALA A 40 9.83 -54.07 17.43
CA ALA A 40 10.60 -52.95 17.97
C ALA A 40 10.76 -51.82 16.94
N ILE A 41 11.07 -52.15 15.68
CA ILE A 41 11.18 -51.15 14.60
C ILE A 41 9.84 -50.45 14.35
N ALA A 42 8.72 -51.18 14.36
CA ALA A 42 7.40 -50.58 14.21
C ALA A 42 7.12 -49.57 15.35
N LEU A 43 7.42 -49.94 16.61
CA LEU A 43 7.28 -49.05 17.76
C LEU A 43 8.18 -47.81 17.67
N PHE A 44 9.45 -47.98 17.32
CA PHE A 44 10.37 -46.85 17.11
C PHE A 44 9.91 -45.92 15.99
N THR A 45 9.31 -46.48 14.94
CA THR A 45 8.74 -45.70 13.83
C THR A 45 7.48 -44.93 14.27
N MET A 46 6.65 -45.50 15.14
CA MET A 46 5.45 -44.84 15.69
C MET A 46 5.77 -43.71 16.67
N ILE A 47 6.84 -43.85 17.47
CA ILE A 47 7.25 -42.83 18.46
C ILE A 47 7.89 -41.60 17.80
N ARG A 48 8.43 -41.74 16.58
CA ARG A 48 9.21 -40.70 15.91
C ARG A 48 8.40 -39.43 15.56
N PRO A 49 7.21 -39.48 14.91
CA PRO A 49 6.46 -38.26 14.59
C PRO A 49 6.05 -37.44 15.82
N PRO A 50 5.54 -38.03 16.93
CA PRO A 50 5.27 -37.29 18.15
C PRO A 50 6.50 -36.59 18.73
N LEU A 51 7.66 -37.27 18.80
CA LEU A 51 8.90 -36.66 19.28
C LEU A 51 9.37 -35.50 18.40
N ASN A 52 9.19 -35.63 17.08
CA ASN A 52 9.53 -34.58 16.13
C ASN A 52 8.58 -33.37 16.22
N ALA A 53 7.34 -33.57 16.68
CA ALA A 53 6.37 -32.50 16.80
C ALA A 53 6.62 -31.59 18.03
N ILE A 54 7.23 -32.12 19.10
CA ILE A 54 7.43 -31.39 20.37
C ILE A 54 8.19 -30.05 20.18
N PRO A 55 9.35 -30.00 19.49
CA PRO A 55 10.05 -28.73 19.29
C PRO A 55 9.23 -27.74 18.45
N GLY A 56 8.48 -28.25 17.46
CA GLY A 56 7.59 -27.45 16.63
C GLY A 56 6.47 -26.80 17.45
N PHE A 57 5.85 -27.55 18.36
CA PHE A 57 4.85 -27.01 19.29
C PHE A 57 5.45 -25.97 20.25
N LEU A 58 6.66 -26.19 20.75
CA LEU A 58 7.34 -25.23 21.63
C LEU A 58 7.64 -23.91 20.89
N MET A 59 8.18 -24.00 19.67
CA MET A 59 8.43 -22.82 18.84
C MET A 59 7.13 -22.10 18.44
N GLY A 60 6.10 -22.86 18.04
CA GLY A 60 4.78 -22.32 17.74
C GLY A 60 4.16 -21.60 18.94
N GLY A 61 4.31 -22.16 20.14
CA GLY A 61 3.89 -21.52 21.39
C GLY A 61 4.63 -20.21 21.67
N LEU A 62 5.94 -20.15 21.44
CA LEU A 62 6.73 -18.92 21.58
C LEU A 62 6.30 -17.84 20.57
N ILE A 63 6.10 -18.21 19.30
CA ILE A 63 5.62 -17.29 18.27
C ILE A 63 4.22 -16.78 18.60
N ALA A 64 3.33 -17.67 19.07
CA ALA A 64 2.00 -17.31 19.50
C ALA A 64 2.04 -16.34 20.69
N MET A 65 2.90 -16.60 21.68
CA MET A 65 3.08 -15.72 22.84
C MET A 65 3.51 -14.29 22.42
N VAL A 66 4.51 -14.16 21.54
CA VAL A 66 4.94 -12.85 21.02
C VAL A 66 3.84 -12.17 20.20
N SER A 67 3.07 -12.94 19.42
CA SER A 67 1.97 -12.41 18.63
C SER A 67 0.82 -11.91 19.51
N ILE A 68 0.50 -12.64 20.59
CA ILE A 68 -0.48 -12.24 21.61
C ILE A 68 -0.01 -10.98 22.32
N GLN A 69 1.26 -10.87 22.70
CA GLN A 69 1.81 -9.65 23.32
C GLN A 69 1.70 -8.43 22.39
N ARG A 70 1.94 -8.60 21.09
CA ARG A 70 1.74 -7.51 20.11
C ARG A 70 0.28 -7.12 19.98
N LEU A 71 -0.62 -8.11 19.94
CA LEU A 71 -2.07 -7.88 19.91
C LEU A 71 -2.54 -7.19 21.19
N GLU A 72 -2.08 -7.62 22.36
CA GLU A 72 -2.38 -7.00 23.65
C GLU A 72 -1.88 -5.55 23.70
N SER A 73 -0.64 -5.30 23.28
CA SER A 73 -0.10 -3.94 23.18
C SER A 73 -0.94 -3.05 22.28
N PHE A 74 -1.41 -3.58 21.14
CA PHE A 74 -2.27 -2.84 20.21
C PHE A 74 -3.69 -2.62 20.75
N LEU A 75 -4.29 -3.63 21.39
CA LEU A 75 -5.63 -3.56 21.97
C LEU A 75 -5.69 -2.68 23.23
N ASN A 76 -4.55 -2.48 23.92
CA ASN A 76 -4.41 -1.59 25.06
C ASN A 76 -4.02 -0.14 24.67
N GLU A 77 -3.85 0.16 23.38
CA GLU A 77 -3.66 1.54 22.93
C GLU A 77 -4.86 2.40 23.33
N GLN A 78 -4.61 3.67 23.67
CA GLN A 78 -5.69 4.55 24.09
C GLN A 78 -6.67 4.80 22.94
N GLU A 79 -7.95 4.54 23.19
CA GLU A 79 -9.01 4.82 22.23
C GLU A 79 -9.38 6.30 22.21
N VAL A 80 -9.99 6.71 21.10
CA VAL A 80 -10.61 8.03 20.94
C VAL A 80 -11.89 8.11 21.77
N GLU A 81 -12.31 9.31 22.16
CA GLU A 81 -13.52 9.54 22.95
C GLU A 81 -14.76 8.82 22.36
N GLU A 82 -15.54 8.14 23.21
CA GLU A 82 -16.71 7.33 22.79
C GLU A 82 -17.74 8.13 21.97
N ALA A 83 -17.88 9.44 22.25
CA ALA A 83 -18.79 10.34 21.54
C ALA A 83 -18.46 10.51 20.04
N VAL A 84 -17.25 10.12 19.62
CA VAL A 84 -16.76 10.25 18.25
C VAL A 84 -17.13 9.05 17.39
N SER A 85 -17.29 7.86 17.98
CA SER A 85 -17.46 6.59 17.28
C SER A 85 -18.89 6.08 17.38
N GLN A 86 -19.52 5.82 16.23
CA GLN A 86 -20.87 5.24 16.22
C GLN A 86 -20.88 3.82 16.82
N LEU A 87 -19.83 3.04 16.57
CA LEU A 87 -19.68 1.68 17.09
C LEU A 87 -19.54 1.66 18.62
N SER A 88 -18.75 2.57 19.18
CA SER A 88 -18.56 2.66 20.64
C SER A 88 -19.87 3.05 21.32
N ARG A 89 -20.64 3.98 20.74
CA ARG A 89 -21.97 4.37 21.22
C ARG A 89 -22.97 3.21 21.21
N GLN A 90 -22.98 2.39 20.15
CA GLN A 90 -23.83 1.19 20.10
C GLN A 90 -23.44 0.19 21.19
N ARG A 91 -22.14 -0.04 21.41
CA ARG A 91 -21.64 -0.93 22.45
C ARG A 91 -22.08 -0.48 23.85
N SER A 92 -21.90 0.79 24.20
CA SER A 92 -22.31 1.34 25.50
C SER A 92 -23.84 1.24 25.71
N ALA A 93 -24.64 1.42 24.65
CA ALA A 93 -26.09 1.22 24.72
C ALA A 93 -26.49 -0.26 24.92
N THR A 94 -25.77 -1.21 24.32
CA THR A 94 -26.02 -2.65 24.51
C THR A 94 -25.60 -3.15 25.89
N VAL A 95 -24.45 -2.70 26.42
CA VAL A 95 -23.97 -3.07 27.77
C VAL A 95 -24.91 -2.57 28.87
N SER A 96 -25.44 -1.35 28.73
CA SER A 96 -26.46 -0.83 29.65
C SER A 96 -27.78 -1.63 29.61
N ARG A 97 -28.11 -2.27 28.47
CA ARG A 97 -29.27 -3.17 28.36
C ARG A 97 -29.00 -4.58 28.89
N SER A 98 -27.77 -5.09 28.77
CA SER A 98 -27.44 -6.45 29.24
C SER A 98 -27.28 -6.57 30.76
N ASN A 99 -27.00 -5.46 31.45
CA ASN A 99 -26.96 -5.42 32.92
C ASN A 99 -28.33 -5.22 33.60
N GLY A 100 -29.41 -5.12 32.82
CA GLY A 100 -30.78 -4.97 33.30
C GLY A 100 -31.56 -6.28 33.34
N TYR A 101 -31.18 -7.21 34.23
CA TYR A 101 -32.11 -8.24 34.72
C TYR A 101 -32.03 -8.28 36.25
N LYS A 102 -32.87 -7.46 36.90
CA LYS A 102 -33.47 -7.70 38.21
C LYS A 102 -34.58 -6.69 38.48
N ASP A 103 -35.60 -7.20 39.14
CA ASP A 103 -36.94 -6.68 39.35
C ASP A 103 -37.05 -5.38 40.15
N GLU A 104 -38.24 -4.78 39.99
CA GLU A 104 -39.02 -3.95 40.92
C GLU A 104 -38.65 -2.46 41.11
N ASP A 105 -39.65 -1.64 40.71
CA ASP A 105 -40.03 -0.30 41.14
C ASP A 105 -39.29 0.28 42.36
N ILE A 106 -38.34 1.19 42.10
CA ILE A 106 -38.04 2.32 43.00
C ILE A 106 -37.69 3.54 42.14
N ASP A 107 -38.58 4.54 42.18
CA ASP A 107 -38.28 5.92 41.84
C ASP A 107 -37.12 6.44 42.70
N GLU A 108 -35.96 6.74 42.11
CA GLU A 108 -35.10 7.84 42.60
C GLU A 108 -34.05 8.30 41.57
N VAL A 109 -34.43 9.39 40.92
CA VAL A 109 -33.67 10.53 40.40
C VAL A 109 -32.17 10.61 40.78
N ALA A 110 -31.32 10.79 39.76
CA ALA A 110 -30.10 11.59 39.82
C ALA A 110 -30.05 12.55 38.61
N PRO A 111 -29.52 13.77 38.76
CA PRO A 111 -30.28 14.97 38.43
C PRO A 111 -30.16 15.41 36.97
N ALA A 112 -31.32 15.56 36.34
CA ALA A 112 -31.48 16.56 35.30
C ALA A 112 -31.22 17.94 35.94
N ARG A 113 -30.16 18.61 35.52
CA ARG A 113 -30.08 20.07 35.65
C ARG A 113 -31.09 20.65 34.66
N GLU A 114 -32.35 20.75 35.09
CA GLU A 114 -33.33 21.65 34.49
C GLU A 114 -32.94 23.09 34.85
N GLY A 115 -32.06 23.64 34.03
CA GLY A 115 -32.01 25.07 33.75
C GLY A 115 -32.87 25.32 32.53
N ASN A 116 -33.95 26.07 32.73
CA ASN A 116 -34.95 26.48 31.75
C ASN A 116 -34.33 27.01 30.43
N GLY A 117 -34.68 26.36 29.31
CA GLY A 117 -34.30 26.73 27.96
C GLY A 117 -34.08 25.48 27.11
N ASP A 118 -34.81 25.33 26.02
CA ASP A 118 -34.39 24.49 24.90
C ASP A 118 -32.92 24.82 24.60
N VAL A 119 -31.98 23.97 25.04
CA VAL A 119 -30.57 24.13 24.70
C VAL A 119 -30.49 23.86 23.21
N ASP A 120 -30.37 24.96 22.49
CA ASP A 120 -30.33 25.08 21.05
C ASP A 120 -29.51 23.91 20.46
N SER A 121 -30.21 22.95 19.82
CA SER A 121 -29.69 21.65 19.40
C SER A 121 -28.61 21.70 18.29
N SER A 122 -28.04 22.88 18.09
CA SER A 122 -27.12 23.30 17.04
C SER A 122 -25.78 23.87 17.56
N GLU A 123 -25.57 24.05 18.87
CA GLU A 123 -24.33 24.64 19.42
C GLU A 123 -23.09 23.76 19.10
N LEU A 124 -22.05 24.38 18.52
CA LEU A 124 -20.71 23.80 18.33
C LEU A 124 -19.68 24.79 18.89
N ALA A 125 -19.02 24.41 19.97
CA ALA A 125 -18.06 25.29 20.65
C ALA A 125 -16.96 24.49 21.35
N ILE A 126 -15.77 25.08 21.41
CA ILE A 126 -14.65 24.60 22.22
C ILE A 126 -14.43 25.66 23.29
N LYS A 127 -14.54 25.27 24.57
CA LYS A 127 -14.45 26.20 25.72
C LYS A 127 -13.24 25.84 26.58
N GLY A 128 -12.17 26.63 26.46
CA GLY A 128 -10.96 26.54 27.30
C GLY A 128 -10.24 25.18 27.25
N CYS A 129 -10.14 24.57 26.06
CA CYS A 129 -9.55 23.23 25.91
C CYS A 129 -8.13 23.28 25.33
N GLY A 130 -7.25 22.42 25.85
CA GLY A 130 -6.02 22.00 25.18
C GLY A 130 -6.20 20.67 24.45
N PHE A 131 -5.52 20.50 23.31
CA PHE A 131 -5.50 19.24 22.56
C PHE A 131 -4.08 18.83 22.21
N PHE A 132 -3.81 17.54 22.22
CA PHE A 132 -2.50 17.00 21.85
C PHE A 132 -2.66 15.72 21.01
N TRP A 133 -1.66 15.46 20.18
CA TRP A 133 -1.53 14.21 19.45
C TRP A 133 -0.90 13.13 20.34
N HIS A 134 -1.15 11.87 20.02
CA HIS A 134 -0.59 10.76 20.78
C HIS A 134 0.95 10.81 20.75
N SER A 135 1.60 10.94 21.90
CA SER A 135 3.05 10.73 21.99
C SER A 135 3.32 9.23 22.01
N LYS A 136 4.34 8.77 21.28
CA LYS A 136 4.77 7.37 21.38
C LYS A 136 5.12 7.10 22.83
N GLN A 137 4.33 6.29 23.53
CA GLN A 137 4.82 5.65 24.75
C GLN A 137 6.01 4.80 24.33
N THR A 138 7.21 5.27 24.65
CA THR A 138 8.42 4.47 24.56
C THR A 138 8.15 3.22 25.38
N THR A 139 8.12 2.08 24.69
CA THR A 139 7.89 0.72 25.23
C THR A 139 8.22 0.62 26.71
N MET A 140 7.19 0.42 27.55
CA MET A 140 7.35 0.15 28.96
C MET A 140 8.34 -1.02 29.14
N ARG A 141 9.46 -0.76 29.80
CA ARG A 141 10.14 -1.82 30.56
C ARG A 141 9.17 -2.24 31.67
N PRO A 142 9.03 -3.54 31.95
CA PRO A 142 8.12 -4.01 32.97
C PRO A 142 8.48 -3.38 34.32
N ASP A 143 7.46 -2.81 34.97
CA ASP A 143 7.51 -2.25 36.30
C ASP A 143 8.18 -3.23 37.27
N SER A 144 9.29 -2.82 37.87
CA SER A 144 9.74 -3.37 39.14
C SER A 144 9.14 -2.51 40.24
N ASP A 145 8.23 -3.10 41.00
CA ASP A 145 7.62 -2.57 42.21
C ASP A 145 8.64 -1.85 43.10
N GLU A 146 8.42 -0.55 43.36
CA GLU A 146 8.73 0.10 44.63
C GLU A 146 7.94 1.42 44.72
N ASP A 147 6.77 1.33 45.35
CA ASP A 147 5.94 2.47 45.77
C ASP A 147 6.70 3.32 46.80
N LEU A 148 7.12 4.53 46.40
CA LEU A 148 7.48 5.62 47.30
C LEU A 148 6.38 6.69 47.26
N PRO A 149 5.66 6.94 48.37
CA PRO A 149 4.58 7.93 48.41
C PRO A 149 5.20 9.32 48.60
N GLY A 150 5.39 10.05 47.51
CA GLY A 150 5.95 11.40 47.60
C GLY A 150 6.37 12.06 46.28
N SER A 151 5.54 12.02 45.23
CA SER A 151 5.68 13.00 44.14
C SER A 151 4.32 13.35 43.54
N THR A 152 3.64 14.30 44.18
CA THR A 152 2.61 15.11 43.51
C THR A 152 3.31 16.21 42.71
N GLY A 153 3.88 15.83 41.57
CA GLY A 153 4.26 16.74 40.50
C GLY A 153 3.55 16.30 39.22
N PRO A 154 3.12 17.21 38.33
CA PRO A 154 2.61 16.80 37.03
C PRO A 154 3.74 16.05 36.33
N ARG A 155 3.46 14.82 35.89
CA ARG A 155 4.39 14.08 35.01
C ARG A 155 4.62 14.97 33.79
N ASP A 156 5.83 15.50 33.65
CA ASP A 156 6.27 16.21 32.47
C ASP A 156 6.16 15.26 31.28
N VAL A 157 5.11 15.45 30.49
CA VAL A 157 4.94 14.83 29.18
C VAL A 157 5.99 15.47 28.29
N ASP A 158 6.83 14.65 27.66
CA ASP A 158 7.86 15.07 26.70
C ASP A 158 7.40 16.27 25.84
N HIS A 159 8.13 17.37 25.94
CA HIS A 159 7.80 18.67 25.35
C HIS A 159 7.90 18.73 23.80
N ASP A 160 8.09 17.61 23.11
CA ASP A 160 8.41 17.56 21.69
C ASP A 160 7.21 17.38 20.75
N SER A 161 5.97 17.30 21.26
CA SER A 161 4.77 17.15 20.42
C SER A 161 3.96 18.44 20.29
N PHE A 162 3.57 18.78 19.06
CA PHE A 162 2.69 19.92 18.77
C PHE A 162 1.33 19.77 19.47
N ALA A 163 0.89 20.81 20.17
CA ALA A 163 -0.38 20.84 20.89
C ALA A 163 -1.15 22.14 20.62
N LEU A 164 -2.48 22.05 20.57
CA LEU A 164 -3.36 23.19 20.63
C LEU A 164 -3.55 23.58 22.10
N ARG A 165 -3.42 24.87 22.43
CA ARG A 165 -3.44 25.35 23.81
C ARG A 165 -4.50 26.43 23.98
N ASP A 166 -5.27 26.33 25.06
CA ASP A 166 -6.20 27.37 25.52
C ASP A 166 -7.17 27.82 24.41
N ILE A 167 -7.75 26.86 23.69
CA ILE A 167 -8.67 27.14 22.59
C ILE A 167 -10.04 27.48 23.15
N ASP A 168 -10.54 28.67 22.81
CA ASP A 168 -11.88 29.15 23.18
C ASP A 168 -12.58 29.80 21.97
N VAL A 169 -13.40 29.02 21.26
CA VAL A 169 -14.05 29.41 20.00
C VAL A 169 -15.47 28.84 19.95
N SER A 170 -16.45 29.69 19.61
CA SER A 170 -17.83 29.29 19.31
C SER A 170 -18.12 29.46 17.83
N PHE A 171 -18.69 28.44 17.19
CA PHE A 171 -18.95 28.42 15.74
C PHE A 171 -20.44 28.71 15.46
N PRO A 172 -20.79 29.82 14.79
CA PRO A 172 -22.20 30.18 14.53
C PRO A 172 -22.91 29.15 13.64
N ALA A 173 -24.20 28.92 13.87
CA ALA A 173 -24.99 27.97 13.09
C ALA A 173 -25.44 28.61 11.76
N GLY A 174 -25.40 27.84 10.66
CA GLY A 174 -25.89 28.30 9.36
C GLY A 174 -25.01 29.34 8.65
N GLU A 175 -23.85 29.67 9.21
CA GLU A 175 -22.92 30.69 8.71
C GLU A 175 -21.56 30.10 8.32
N LEU A 176 -20.77 30.90 7.59
CA LEU A 176 -19.40 30.58 7.17
C LEU A 176 -18.39 31.09 8.19
N THR A 177 -17.54 30.18 8.70
CA THR A 177 -16.36 30.49 9.52
C THR A 177 -15.08 30.19 8.74
N LEU A 178 -14.13 31.14 8.74
CA LEU A 178 -12.81 30.97 8.15
C LEU A 178 -11.75 30.81 9.23
N ILE A 179 -10.85 29.83 9.05
CA ILE A 179 -9.68 29.64 9.91
C ILE A 179 -8.42 29.93 9.10
N VAL A 180 -7.64 30.92 9.53
CA VAL A 180 -6.47 31.46 8.82
C VAL A 180 -5.21 31.43 9.69
N GLY A 181 -4.04 31.44 9.06
CA GLY A 181 -2.75 31.46 9.76
C GLY A 181 -1.61 30.82 8.96
N PRO A 182 -0.35 31.02 9.37
CA PRO A 182 0.83 30.50 8.66
C PRO A 182 0.85 28.96 8.62
N THR A 183 1.64 28.38 7.71
CA THR A 183 1.82 26.93 7.62
C THR A 183 2.38 26.39 8.94
N GLY A 184 1.85 25.26 9.42
CA GLY A 184 2.25 24.68 10.72
C GLY A 184 1.65 25.37 11.95
N SER A 185 0.70 26.31 11.81
CA SER A 185 0.08 26.98 12.95
C SER A 185 -0.96 26.15 13.73
N GLY A 186 -1.36 24.98 13.22
CA GLY A 186 -2.36 24.11 13.85
C GLY A 186 -3.77 24.14 13.25
N LYS A 187 -3.97 24.72 12.06
CA LYS A 187 -5.29 24.87 11.43
C LYS A 187 -6.01 23.53 11.20
N SER A 188 -5.34 22.57 10.56
CA SER A 188 -5.90 21.22 10.36
C SER A 188 -6.10 20.48 11.68
N SER A 189 -5.19 20.69 12.66
CA SER A 189 -5.37 20.18 14.03
C SER A 189 -6.64 20.73 14.69
N MET A 190 -7.05 21.96 14.40
CA MET A 190 -8.31 22.53 14.91
C MET A 190 -9.52 21.77 14.37
N LEU A 191 -9.53 21.40 13.08
CA LEU A 191 -10.59 20.56 12.51
C LEU A 191 -10.58 19.15 13.09
N ALA A 192 -9.38 18.57 13.31
CA ALA A 192 -9.23 17.27 13.96
C ALA A 192 -9.75 17.29 15.41
N ALA A 193 -9.54 18.38 16.16
CA ALA A 193 -10.10 18.57 17.49
C ALA A 193 -11.63 18.62 17.48
N ILE A 194 -12.23 19.36 16.52
CA ILE A 194 -13.69 19.41 16.32
C ILE A 194 -14.26 18.01 16.01
N LEU A 195 -13.60 17.26 15.13
CA LEU A 195 -13.98 15.88 14.78
C LEU A 195 -13.77 14.89 15.92
N GLY A 196 -12.82 15.19 16.82
CA GLY A 196 -12.49 14.39 18.00
C GLY A 196 -11.34 13.43 17.79
N GLU A 197 -10.54 13.61 16.75
CA GLU A 197 -9.37 12.76 16.47
C GLU A 197 -8.14 13.14 17.31
N MET A 198 -8.20 14.25 18.05
CA MET A 198 -7.17 14.65 19.02
C MET A 198 -7.62 14.39 20.45
N LEU A 199 -6.67 14.03 21.32
CA LEU A 199 -6.94 13.86 22.74
C LEU A 199 -7.18 15.22 23.40
N GLN A 200 -8.25 15.30 24.17
CA GLN A 200 -8.59 16.50 24.94
C GLN A 200 -7.85 16.48 26.30
N SER A 201 -7.33 17.63 26.71
CA SER A 201 -6.88 17.84 28.10
C SER A 201 -8.05 17.67 29.07
N LYS A 202 -7.77 17.31 30.33
CA LYS A 202 -8.80 17.17 31.38
C LYS A 202 -9.53 18.49 31.69
N GLU A 203 -8.98 19.61 31.25
CA GLU A 203 -9.54 20.96 31.41
C GLU A 203 -10.30 21.41 30.15
N GLY A 204 -11.47 22.03 30.34
CA GLY A 204 -12.32 22.55 29.28
C GLY A 204 -13.45 21.59 28.81
N VAL A 205 -14.35 22.10 27.97
CA VAL A 205 -15.46 21.32 27.39
C VAL A 205 -15.56 21.54 25.88
N VAL A 206 -15.67 20.45 25.14
CA VAL A 206 -16.03 20.46 23.70
C VAL A 206 -17.52 20.16 23.57
N VAL A 207 -18.30 21.16 23.16
CA VAL A 207 -19.73 21.00 22.88
C VAL A 207 -19.89 20.61 21.42
N ARG A 208 -20.28 19.34 21.18
CA ARG A 208 -20.56 18.84 19.84
C ARG A 208 -21.69 17.81 19.86
N ASN A 209 -22.60 17.92 18.89
CA ASN A 209 -23.63 16.91 18.65
C ASN A 209 -23.37 16.24 17.31
N LYS A 210 -22.61 15.13 17.34
CA LYS A 210 -22.12 14.47 16.13
C LYS A 210 -23.15 13.61 15.44
N PHE A 211 -24.01 12.91 16.19
CA PHE A 211 -24.94 11.92 15.64
C PHE A 211 -26.38 12.29 15.99
N ASP A 212 -27.30 12.16 15.02
CA ASP A 212 -28.72 12.29 15.30
C ASP A 212 -29.28 11.07 16.09
N GLN A 213 -30.60 11.08 16.36
CA GLN A 213 -31.27 9.97 17.06
C GLN A 213 -31.30 8.67 16.23
N GLN A 214 -31.16 8.77 14.91
CA GLN A 214 -31.15 7.64 13.97
C GLN A 214 -29.72 7.11 13.76
N GLY A 215 -28.70 7.77 14.32
CA GLY A 215 -27.29 7.41 14.19
C GLY A 215 -26.60 8.01 12.97
N ASN A 216 -27.25 8.89 12.20
CA ASN A 216 -26.59 9.56 11.07
C ASN A 216 -25.68 10.67 11.57
N SER A 217 -24.53 10.85 10.92
CA SER A 217 -23.64 11.96 11.25
C SER A 217 -24.22 13.31 10.81
N ARG A 218 -24.19 14.26 11.74
CA ARG A 218 -24.49 15.68 11.53
C ARG A 218 -23.28 16.45 11.01
N LEU A 219 -22.10 15.83 10.98
CA LEU A 219 -20.87 16.38 10.41
C LEU A 219 -20.52 15.69 9.09
N SER A 220 -19.96 16.45 8.17
CA SER A 220 -19.31 15.95 6.96
C SER A 220 -17.96 16.63 6.81
N PHE A 221 -16.99 15.91 6.25
CA PHE A 221 -15.61 16.37 6.18
C PHE A 221 -15.01 16.19 4.79
N ALA A 222 -14.32 17.22 4.29
CA ALA A 222 -13.45 17.12 3.14
C ALA A 222 -12.01 17.41 3.60
N ASN A 223 -11.19 16.36 3.62
CA ASN A 223 -9.80 16.43 4.07
C ASN A 223 -8.88 17.07 3.01
N GLN A 224 -7.77 17.68 3.46
CA GLN A 224 -6.75 18.28 2.61
C GLN A 224 -6.13 17.24 1.67
N LEU A 225 -5.85 16.04 2.18
CA LEU A 225 -5.52 14.86 1.38
C LEU A 225 -6.81 14.09 1.08
N PRO A 226 -7.38 14.21 -0.13
CA PRO A 226 -8.69 13.65 -0.41
C PRO A 226 -8.62 12.12 -0.45
N TRP A 227 -9.50 11.47 0.30
CA TRP A 227 -9.61 10.01 0.34
C TRP A 227 -10.87 9.54 -0.38
N LEU A 228 -10.74 8.57 -1.29
CA LEU A 228 -11.83 7.98 -2.06
C LEU A 228 -11.81 6.45 -1.91
N GLU A 229 -12.98 5.82 -1.85
CA GLU A 229 -13.12 4.36 -1.81
C GLU A 229 -12.67 3.77 -3.14
N ALA A 230 -11.53 3.06 -3.13
CA ALA A 230 -10.99 2.42 -4.31
C ALA A 230 -11.90 1.28 -4.81
N GLY A 231 -12.05 1.17 -6.12
CA GLY A 231 -12.88 0.15 -6.78
C GLY A 231 -14.38 0.48 -6.87
N LYS A 232 -14.84 1.55 -6.20
CA LYS A 232 -16.21 2.09 -6.31
C LYS A 232 -16.29 3.14 -7.42
N SER A 233 -17.50 3.40 -7.94
CA SER A 233 -17.70 4.43 -8.97
C SER A 233 -17.52 5.85 -8.42
N VAL A 234 -17.37 6.86 -9.29
CA VAL A 234 -17.40 8.28 -8.89
C VAL A 234 -18.72 8.59 -8.19
N ARG A 235 -19.84 8.09 -8.71
CA ARG A 235 -21.15 8.22 -8.09
C ARG A 235 -21.18 7.62 -6.68
N ASP A 236 -20.77 6.36 -6.52
CA ASP A 236 -20.74 5.69 -5.21
C ASP A 236 -19.88 6.46 -4.20
N ASN A 237 -18.75 7.01 -4.66
CA ASN A 237 -17.87 7.82 -3.85
C ASN A 237 -18.52 9.14 -3.40
N ILE A 238 -19.36 9.78 -4.21
CA ILE A 238 -20.08 11.00 -3.83
C ILE A 238 -21.25 10.67 -2.89
N LEU A 239 -21.97 9.58 -3.17
CA LEU A 239 -23.11 9.13 -2.35
C LEU A 239 -22.65 8.65 -0.97
N PHE A 240 -21.56 7.88 -0.89
CA PHE A 240 -20.95 7.40 0.33
C PHE A 240 -21.94 6.78 1.34
N GLY A 241 -22.86 5.95 0.83
CA GLY A 241 -23.90 5.27 1.63
C GLY A 241 -25.20 6.05 1.82
N THR A 242 -25.28 7.30 1.35
CA THR A 242 -26.54 8.06 1.32
C THR A 242 -27.37 7.73 0.07
N PRO A 243 -28.72 7.79 0.14
CA PRO A 243 -29.57 7.45 -1.00
C PRO A 243 -29.36 8.42 -2.17
N PHE A 244 -29.48 7.89 -3.39
CA PHE A 244 -29.35 8.68 -4.62
C PHE A 244 -30.57 9.57 -4.83
N ASP A 245 -30.34 10.88 -4.87
CA ASP A 245 -31.30 11.94 -5.14
C ASP A 245 -30.79 12.73 -6.35
N LYS A 246 -31.44 12.54 -7.49
CA LYS A 246 -30.98 13.07 -8.78
C LYS A 246 -30.83 14.59 -8.76
N ALA A 247 -31.79 15.32 -8.19
CA ALA A 247 -31.78 16.78 -8.20
C ALA A 247 -30.64 17.35 -7.34
N ARG A 248 -30.41 16.77 -6.15
CA ARG A 248 -29.30 17.17 -5.28
C ARG A 248 -27.96 16.76 -5.87
N TYR A 249 -27.89 15.60 -6.51
CA TYR A 249 -26.67 15.09 -7.14
C TYR A 249 -26.22 16.00 -8.29
N GLU A 250 -27.13 16.35 -9.20
CA GLU A 250 -26.84 17.29 -10.30
C GLU A 250 -26.41 18.67 -9.78
N MET A 251 -27.05 19.15 -8.71
CA MET A 251 -26.65 20.39 -8.04
C MET A 251 -25.23 20.30 -7.46
N CYS A 252 -24.85 19.19 -6.83
CA CYS A 252 -23.48 18.95 -6.34
C CYS A 252 -22.46 18.96 -7.49
N ILE A 253 -22.76 18.24 -8.58
CA ILE A 253 -21.86 18.13 -9.72
C ILE A 253 -21.60 19.51 -10.33
N HIS A 254 -22.65 20.30 -10.52
CA HIS A 254 -22.52 21.67 -11.01
C HIS A 254 -21.75 22.55 -10.02
N ALA A 255 -22.10 22.53 -8.73
CA ALA A 255 -21.47 23.36 -7.71
C ALA A 255 -19.96 23.10 -7.57
N CYS A 256 -19.54 21.83 -7.69
CA CYS A 256 -18.13 21.44 -7.63
C CYS A 256 -17.40 21.53 -8.98
N ALA A 257 -18.03 22.04 -10.04
CA ALA A 257 -17.46 22.09 -11.40
C ALA A 257 -16.97 20.72 -11.92
N LEU A 258 -17.70 19.64 -11.64
CA LEU A 258 -17.34 18.27 -12.04
C LEU A 258 -17.87 17.87 -13.43
N GLN A 259 -18.74 18.67 -14.04
CA GLN A 259 -19.41 18.32 -15.31
C GLN A 259 -18.41 18.01 -16.43
N ASP A 260 -17.47 18.92 -16.69
CA ASP A 260 -16.44 18.76 -17.72
C ASP A 260 -15.54 17.53 -17.45
N ASP A 261 -15.30 17.19 -16.18
CA ASP A 261 -14.50 16.01 -15.82
C ASP A 261 -15.24 14.71 -16.11
N LEU A 262 -16.54 14.66 -15.76
CA LEU A 262 -17.37 13.49 -16.00
C LEU A 262 -17.58 13.27 -17.50
N ASP A 263 -17.77 14.34 -18.28
CA ASP A 263 -17.90 14.27 -19.74
C ASP A 263 -16.61 13.78 -20.41
N ALA A 264 -15.44 14.01 -19.79
CA ALA A 264 -14.15 13.53 -20.25
C ALA A 264 -13.88 12.06 -19.87
N MET A 265 -14.62 11.49 -18.91
CA MET A 265 -14.49 10.08 -18.52
C MET A 265 -15.27 9.16 -19.48
N ASP A 266 -14.65 8.03 -19.86
CA ASP A 266 -15.23 7.08 -20.83
C ASP A 266 -16.64 6.59 -20.44
N ASP A 267 -16.89 6.38 -19.15
CA ASP A 267 -18.14 5.87 -18.59
C ASP A 267 -18.87 6.91 -17.69
N GLY A 268 -18.48 8.18 -17.78
CA GLY A 268 -19.07 9.26 -16.97
C GLY A 268 -18.92 9.02 -15.46
N ASP A 269 -20.01 9.20 -14.72
CA ASP A 269 -20.05 9.06 -13.25
C ASP A 269 -20.02 7.60 -12.75
N LEU A 270 -20.24 6.63 -13.63
CA LEU A 270 -20.12 5.19 -13.34
C LEU A 270 -18.68 4.68 -13.43
N THR A 271 -17.76 5.53 -13.89
CA THR A 271 -16.32 5.23 -13.95
C THR A 271 -15.80 4.83 -12.57
N ARG A 272 -15.13 3.67 -12.47
CA ARG A 272 -14.55 3.17 -11.21
C ARG A 272 -13.23 3.87 -10.88
N ILE A 273 -13.09 4.33 -9.64
CA ILE A 273 -11.91 5.04 -9.17
C ILE A 273 -10.82 4.05 -8.73
N GLY A 274 -9.66 4.09 -9.39
CA GLY A 274 -8.42 3.43 -8.97
C GLY A 274 -7.40 4.41 -8.39
N SER A 275 -6.19 3.93 -8.07
CA SER A 275 -5.13 4.74 -7.44
C SER A 275 -4.69 5.95 -8.29
N HIS A 276 -4.66 5.79 -9.62
CA HIS A 276 -4.17 6.79 -10.59
C HIS A 276 -5.23 7.28 -11.59
N THR A 277 -6.51 6.97 -11.39
CA THR A 277 -7.56 7.27 -12.39
C THR A 277 -7.96 8.75 -12.45
N VAL A 278 -7.80 9.47 -11.33
CA VAL A 278 -8.25 10.87 -11.18
C VAL A 278 -7.10 11.74 -10.68
N SER A 279 -7.00 12.96 -11.20
CA SER A 279 -5.98 13.95 -10.81
C SER A 279 -6.21 14.45 -9.37
N GLY A 280 -5.20 15.10 -8.76
CA GLY A 280 -5.33 15.67 -7.41
C GLY A 280 -6.51 16.63 -7.27
N GLY A 281 -6.66 17.56 -8.22
CA GLY A 281 -7.79 18.50 -8.27
C GLY A 281 -9.15 17.82 -8.48
N GLN A 282 -9.22 16.75 -9.27
CA GLN A 282 -10.44 15.94 -9.41
C GLN A 282 -10.78 15.21 -8.11
N LYS A 283 -9.79 14.60 -7.44
CA LYS A 283 -9.98 13.93 -6.14
C LYS A 283 -10.50 14.91 -5.10
N ALA A 284 -9.94 16.12 -5.03
CA ALA A 284 -10.39 17.18 -4.13
C ALA A 284 -11.86 17.57 -4.39
N ARG A 285 -12.24 17.76 -5.66
CA ARG A 285 -13.62 18.10 -6.04
C ARG A 285 -14.63 16.99 -5.77
N ILE A 286 -14.25 15.72 -5.99
CA ILE A 286 -15.10 14.56 -5.65
C ILE A 286 -15.29 14.46 -4.12
N SER A 287 -14.22 14.66 -3.34
CA SER A 287 -14.29 14.70 -1.87
C SER A 287 -15.16 15.85 -1.35
N LEU A 288 -15.03 17.04 -1.96
CA LEU A 288 -15.89 18.18 -1.67
C LEU A 288 -17.36 17.88 -2.02
N ALA A 289 -17.61 17.28 -3.19
CA ALA A 289 -18.95 16.87 -3.61
C ALA A 289 -19.56 15.86 -2.62
N ARG A 290 -18.79 14.91 -2.10
CA ARG A 290 -19.23 13.99 -1.03
C ARG A 290 -19.66 14.74 0.23
N ALA A 291 -18.83 15.67 0.71
CA ALA A 291 -19.14 16.44 1.92
C ALA A 291 -20.40 17.32 1.76
N LEU A 292 -20.58 17.93 0.57
CA LEU A 292 -21.75 18.76 0.28
C LEU A 292 -23.01 17.92 0.01
N TYR A 293 -22.88 16.77 -0.63
CA TYR A 293 -23.98 15.87 -0.92
C TYR A 293 -24.60 15.31 0.36
N ALA A 294 -23.77 14.95 1.35
CA ALA A 294 -24.25 14.53 2.66
C ALA A 294 -25.24 15.53 3.26
N ARG A 295 -26.28 15.01 3.94
CA ARG A 295 -27.32 15.83 4.59
C ARG A 295 -26.90 16.27 6.01
N SER A 296 -25.64 16.68 6.16
CA SER A 296 -25.04 17.13 7.42
C SER A 296 -25.38 18.61 7.71
N SER A 297 -25.57 18.96 8.97
CA SER A 297 -25.79 20.35 9.39
C SER A 297 -24.50 21.16 9.47
N THR A 298 -23.35 20.49 9.69
CA THR A 298 -22.02 21.10 9.74
C THR A 298 -21.09 20.47 8.68
N VAL A 299 -20.46 21.32 7.87
CA VAL A 299 -19.49 20.92 6.85
C VAL A 299 -18.12 21.46 7.22
N LEU A 300 -17.15 20.57 7.37
CA LEU A 300 -15.76 20.90 7.67
C LEU A 300 -14.94 20.73 6.38
N LEU A 301 -14.23 21.78 5.97
CA LEU A 301 -13.44 21.81 4.74
C LEU A 301 -11.99 22.17 5.07
N ASP A 302 -11.06 21.26 4.77
CA ASP A 302 -9.63 21.48 4.99
C ASP A 302 -8.91 21.76 3.66
N ASP A 303 -8.69 23.05 3.38
CA ASP A 303 -7.94 23.60 2.25
C ASP A 303 -8.29 23.01 0.86
N VAL A 304 -9.58 22.75 0.64
CA VAL A 304 -10.13 22.14 -0.60
C VAL A 304 -9.88 22.95 -1.88
N LEU A 305 -9.48 24.21 -1.76
CA LEU A 305 -9.23 25.13 -2.89
C LEU A 305 -7.78 25.07 -3.41
N SER A 306 -6.83 24.49 -2.65
CA SER A 306 -5.41 24.52 -2.98
C SER A 306 -5.04 23.74 -4.25
N ALA A 307 -5.76 22.65 -4.53
CA ALA A 307 -5.46 21.72 -5.63
C ALA A 307 -6.16 22.07 -6.97
N VAL A 308 -6.90 23.19 -7.03
CA VAL A 308 -7.70 23.59 -8.20
C VAL A 308 -7.25 24.95 -8.73
N ASP A 309 -7.45 25.17 -10.04
CA ASP A 309 -7.08 26.45 -10.67
C ASP A 309 -8.00 27.60 -10.27
N THR A 310 -7.55 28.84 -10.44
CA THR A 310 -8.25 30.06 -10.00
C THR A 310 -9.68 30.20 -10.55
N ARG A 311 -9.95 29.73 -11.78
CA ARG A 311 -11.32 29.78 -12.34
C ARG A 311 -12.23 28.81 -11.60
N VAL A 312 -11.75 27.58 -11.38
CA VAL A 312 -12.47 26.55 -10.62
C VAL A 312 -12.61 26.96 -9.15
N GLN A 313 -11.60 27.60 -8.54
CA GLN A 313 -11.68 28.16 -7.19
C GLN A 313 -12.85 29.13 -7.07
N ASN A 314 -12.94 30.11 -7.97
CA ASN A 314 -14.03 31.09 -7.96
C ASN A 314 -15.40 30.45 -8.15
N HIS A 315 -15.51 29.46 -9.06
CA HIS A 315 -16.75 28.71 -9.28
C HIS A 315 -17.20 27.94 -8.03
N ILE A 316 -16.27 27.26 -7.35
CA ILE A 316 -16.54 26.53 -6.10
C ILE A 316 -16.96 27.50 -4.99
N VAL A 317 -16.30 28.65 -4.87
CA VAL A 317 -16.66 29.68 -3.90
C VAL A 317 -18.09 30.18 -4.12
N GLU A 318 -18.43 30.54 -5.36
CA GLU A 318 -19.74 31.10 -5.71
C GLU A 318 -20.88 30.07 -5.60
N HIS A 319 -20.67 28.86 -6.13
CA HIS A 319 -21.75 27.88 -6.29
C HIS A 319 -21.76 26.77 -5.24
N ALA A 320 -20.63 26.46 -4.60
CA ALA A 320 -20.55 25.39 -3.61
C ALA A 320 -20.56 25.93 -2.18
N VAL A 321 -19.67 26.88 -1.84
CA VAL A 321 -19.53 27.42 -0.49
C VAL A 321 -20.61 28.47 -0.18
N LEU A 322 -20.88 29.38 -1.13
CA LEU A 322 -21.91 30.42 -0.99
C LEU A 322 -23.22 30.08 -1.72
N GLY A 323 -23.25 28.96 -2.44
CA GLY A 323 -24.37 28.58 -3.28
C GLY A 323 -25.53 27.91 -2.52
N PRO A 324 -26.58 27.47 -3.24
CA PRO A 324 -27.80 26.96 -2.64
C PRO A 324 -27.60 25.69 -1.82
N ILE A 325 -26.58 24.88 -2.12
CA ILE A 325 -26.31 23.62 -1.41
C ILE A 325 -25.69 23.79 -0.02
N ALA A 326 -25.07 24.94 0.20
CA ALA A 326 -24.48 25.36 1.47
C ALA A 326 -25.46 26.13 2.36
N LYS A 327 -26.58 26.59 1.80
CA LYS A 327 -27.52 27.47 2.49
C LYS A 327 -28.09 26.79 3.75
N HIS A 328 -28.17 27.55 4.85
CA HIS A 328 -28.62 27.09 6.17
C HIS A 328 -27.75 26.00 6.82
N ARG A 329 -26.52 25.78 6.35
CA ARG A 329 -25.55 24.85 6.94
C ARG A 329 -24.38 25.63 7.53
N ARG A 330 -23.85 25.15 8.65
CA ARG A 330 -22.60 25.68 9.22
C ARG A 330 -21.43 25.21 8.35
N ILE A 331 -20.61 26.12 7.85
CA ILE A 331 -19.41 25.78 7.08
C ILE A 331 -18.18 26.31 7.81
N ILE A 332 -17.25 25.42 8.13
CA ILE A 332 -15.95 25.79 8.69
C ILE A 332 -14.89 25.45 7.64
N LEU A 333 -14.25 26.48 7.09
CA LEU A 333 -13.25 26.34 6.05
C LEU A 333 -11.88 26.80 6.56
N VAL A 334 -10.92 25.89 6.55
CA VAL A 334 -9.50 26.21 6.63
C VAL A 334 -9.02 26.48 5.21
N THR A 335 -8.38 27.62 4.96
CA THR A 335 -7.75 27.86 3.64
C THR A 335 -6.60 28.86 3.71
N HIS A 336 -5.62 28.67 2.84
CA HIS A 336 -4.59 29.68 2.57
C HIS A 336 -5.08 30.82 1.64
N HIS A 337 -6.19 30.62 0.94
CA HIS A 337 -6.78 31.60 0.01
C HIS A 337 -7.85 32.47 0.68
N ALA A 338 -7.59 32.93 1.90
CA ALA A 338 -8.56 33.66 2.72
C ALA A 338 -9.13 34.91 2.03
N HIS A 339 -8.32 35.59 1.21
CA HIS A 339 -8.72 36.80 0.48
C HIS A 339 -9.97 36.62 -0.40
N LEU A 340 -10.26 35.41 -0.88
CA LEU A 340 -11.44 35.14 -1.72
C LEU A 340 -12.75 35.16 -0.93
N LEU A 341 -12.70 34.93 0.39
CA LEU A 341 -13.88 34.66 1.23
C LEU A 341 -13.97 35.59 2.44
N THR A 342 -12.93 36.39 2.71
CA THR A 342 -12.83 37.22 3.92
C THR A 342 -14.03 38.13 4.07
N ASP A 343 -14.48 38.80 3.01
CA ASP A 343 -15.59 39.76 3.07
C ASP A 343 -16.99 39.10 3.22
N ARG A 344 -17.05 37.76 3.20
CA ARG A 344 -18.30 36.99 3.20
C ARG A 344 -18.40 36.02 4.39
N ALA A 345 -17.37 35.95 5.23
CA ALA A 345 -17.36 35.12 6.43
C ALA A 345 -17.98 35.88 7.60
N ALA A 346 -18.78 35.19 8.41
CA ALA A 346 -19.34 35.78 9.63
C ALA A 346 -18.32 35.80 10.78
N LEU A 347 -17.42 34.81 10.78
CA LEU A 347 -16.37 34.67 11.79
C LEU A 347 -15.04 34.31 11.11
N VAL A 348 -13.97 35.01 11.47
CA VAL A 348 -12.60 34.67 11.08
C VAL A 348 -11.78 34.38 12.34
N VAL A 349 -11.08 33.25 12.35
CA VAL A 349 -10.23 32.79 13.44
C VAL A 349 -8.78 32.74 12.95
N SER A 350 -7.91 33.55 13.54
CA SER A 350 -6.48 33.59 13.23
C SER A 350 -5.69 32.76 14.24
N MET A 351 -4.93 31.78 13.74
CA MET A 351 -4.14 30.85 14.55
C MET A 351 -2.63 31.02 14.32
N GLN A 352 -1.85 30.98 15.39
CA GLN A 352 -0.39 30.92 15.35
C GLN A 352 0.13 29.98 16.45
N SER A 353 1.07 29.10 16.09
CA SER A 353 1.75 28.19 17.03
C SER A 353 0.81 27.45 17.99
N GLY A 354 -0.32 26.95 17.49
CA GLY A 354 -1.29 26.18 18.27
C GLY A 354 -2.20 27.00 19.19
N ARG A 355 -2.24 28.33 19.06
CA ARG A 355 -3.12 29.22 19.82
C ARG A 355 -3.97 30.09 18.90
N VAL A 356 -5.16 30.48 19.37
CA VAL A 356 -5.98 31.50 18.71
C VAL A 356 -5.45 32.87 19.12
N LEU A 357 -4.99 33.66 18.15
CA LEU A 357 -4.53 35.04 18.37
C LEU A 357 -5.70 36.02 18.37
N HIS A 358 -6.54 35.90 17.35
CA HIS A 358 -7.64 36.81 17.12
C HIS A 358 -8.83 36.05 16.54
N GLN A 359 -10.03 36.42 16.98
CA GLN A 359 -11.28 35.94 16.43
C GLN A 359 -12.31 37.08 16.40
N GLY A 360 -13.14 37.15 15.36
CA GLY A 360 -14.16 38.18 15.22
C GLY A 360 -14.69 38.30 13.80
N GLU A 361 -15.52 39.31 13.57
CA GLU A 361 -16.00 39.67 12.22
C GLU A 361 -14.81 40.17 11.36
N PRO A 362 -14.81 39.91 10.04
CA PRO A 362 -13.75 40.39 9.15
C PRO A 362 -13.44 41.89 9.27
N SER A 363 -14.47 42.72 9.45
CA SER A 363 -14.40 44.19 9.61
C SER A 363 -13.57 44.59 10.84
N ASP A 364 -13.74 43.91 11.96
CA ASP A 364 -13.01 44.15 13.21
C ASP A 364 -11.52 43.77 13.11
N LEU A 365 -11.22 42.69 12.38
CA LEU A 365 -9.85 42.22 12.19
C LEU A 365 -9.09 43.07 11.17
N GLN A 366 -9.78 43.61 10.16
CA GLN A 366 -9.23 44.61 9.25
C GLN A 366 -8.92 45.92 9.99
N ALA A 367 -9.82 46.38 10.86
CA ALA A 367 -9.60 47.58 11.67
C ALA A 367 -8.40 47.47 12.63
N ARG A 368 -8.05 46.25 13.04
CA ARG A 368 -6.87 45.94 13.88
C ARG A 368 -5.57 45.74 13.10
N GLY A 369 -5.59 45.84 11.76
CA GLY A 369 -4.41 45.68 10.91
C GLY A 369 -3.89 44.24 10.78
N VAL A 370 -4.69 43.26 11.19
CA VAL A 370 -4.33 41.82 11.18
C VAL A 370 -4.56 41.20 9.79
N LEU A 371 -5.49 41.76 9.02
CA LEU A 371 -5.78 41.37 7.63
C LEU A 371 -5.40 42.53 6.69
N GLN A 372 -4.44 42.32 5.79
CA GLN A 372 -4.09 43.28 4.75
C GLN A 372 -4.98 43.04 3.52
N THR A 373 -5.78 44.04 3.12
CA THR A 373 -6.44 44.07 1.81
C THR A 373 -5.67 45.00 0.89
N SER A 374 -5.23 44.47 -0.25
CA SER A 374 -4.80 45.30 -1.38
C SER A 374 -6.01 46.07 -1.91
N HIS A 375 -5.87 47.39 -2.04
CA HIS A 375 -6.94 48.34 -2.36
C HIS A 375 -7.83 47.98 -3.57
N HIS A 376 -9.15 48.04 -3.38
CA HIS A 376 -10.13 48.26 -4.45
C HIS A 376 -10.89 49.57 -4.20
N GLN A 377 -10.42 50.65 -4.84
CA GLN A 377 -11.23 51.85 -5.10
C GLN A 377 -11.74 51.79 -6.53
N GLY A 378 -13.07 51.68 -6.71
CA GLY A 378 -13.70 51.92 -8.00
C GLY A 378 -15.15 51.49 -8.08
N ARG A 379 -16.08 52.45 -7.88
CA ARG A 379 -17.46 52.52 -8.42
C ARG A 379 -18.42 51.36 -8.05
N ASP A 380 -19.58 51.58 -7.43
CA ASP A 380 -20.67 52.39 -7.97
C ASP A 380 -21.61 52.93 -6.88
N LYS A 381 -21.79 54.26 -6.91
CA LYS A 381 -22.94 54.95 -6.33
C LYS A 381 -24.05 54.96 -7.40
N THR A 382 -25.03 54.07 -7.29
CA THR A 382 -26.38 54.37 -7.79
C THR A 382 -27.44 53.51 -7.11
N ARG A 383 -28.53 54.17 -6.68
CA ARG A 383 -29.81 53.64 -6.20
C ARG A 383 -29.92 53.21 -4.74
N SER A 384 -29.81 54.19 -3.85
CA SER A 384 -30.71 54.31 -2.70
C SER A 384 -31.79 55.37 -3.01
N SER A 385 -32.98 54.94 -3.44
CA SER A 385 -34.21 55.72 -3.30
C SER A 385 -35.40 54.84 -3.63
N LEU A 386 -36.06 54.33 -2.59
CA LEU A 386 -37.51 54.30 -2.39
C LEU A 386 -37.81 53.28 -1.29
N ALA A 387 -38.05 53.82 -0.10
CA ALA A 387 -38.62 53.12 1.03
C ALA A 387 -40.15 53.33 1.03
N GLU A 388 -40.83 52.33 1.60
CA GLU A 388 -42.02 52.43 2.46
C GLU A 388 -43.47 52.38 1.93
N SER A 389 -44.25 51.71 2.78
CA SER A 389 -45.72 51.63 2.95
C SER A 389 -46.49 50.63 2.06
N SER A 390 -47.49 49.87 2.51
CA SER A 390 -48.06 49.52 3.83
C SER A 390 -49.15 48.45 3.63
N ALA A 391 -49.69 47.89 4.72
CA ALA A 391 -50.53 46.69 4.81
C ALA A 391 -52.07 46.89 4.67
N ALA A 392 -52.77 45.74 4.57
CA ALA A 392 -54.11 45.38 5.10
C ALA A 392 -55.42 45.51 4.24
N SER A 393 -55.95 44.32 3.89
CA SER A 393 -57.32 43.77 4.01
C SER A 393 -58.61 44.40 3.40
N THR A 394 -59.45 43.46 2.91
CA THR A 394 -60.93 43.26 2.99
C THR A 394 -61.81 43.36 1.72
N ASP A 395 -62.66 42.33 1.59
CA ASP A 395 -63.60 41.94 0.53
C ASP A 395 -64.81 42.88 0.29
N ASN A 396 -65.37 42.95 -0.93
CA ASN A 396 -66.52 42.12 -1.43
C ASN A 396 -67.35 42.74 -2.59
N ALA A 397 -67.75 41.85 -3.51
CA ALA A 397 -69.00 41.75 -4.32
C ALA A 397 -69.31 42.62 -5.57
N ASP A 398 -69.46 41.90 -6.71
CA ASP A 398 -70.50 41.89 -7.79
C ASP A 398 -70.91 43.21 -8.51
N THR A 399 -71.20 43.33 -9.82
CA THR A 399 -71.62 42.41 -10.91
C THR A 399 -71.34 43.06 -12.31
N GLN A 400 -71.02 42.24 -13.35
CA GLN A 400 -71.19 42.35 -14.83
C GLN A 400 -71.16 43.74 -15.54
N GLU A 401 -70.45 44.01 -16.66
CA GLU A 401 -70.22 43.24 -17.90
C GLU A 401 -69.15 43.98 -18.79
N HIS A 402 -68.43 43.24 -19.66
CA HIS A 402 -67.54 43.62 -20.80
C HIS A 402 -66.00 43.37 -20.72
N ALA A 403 -65.50 42.82 -21.85
CA ALA A 403 -64.13 42.82 -22.42
C ALA A 403 -63.16 41.62 -22.23
N GLY A 404 -62.93 40.89 -23.33
CA GLY A 404 -61.65 40.58 -24.02
C GLY A 404 -60.34 40.24 -23.28
N THR A 405 -59.83 39.02 -23.56
CA THR A 405 -58.40 38.56 -23.61
C THR A 405 -57.53 38.67 -22.34
N ALA A 406 -57.18 37.54 -21.70
CA ALA A 406 -56.02 37.40 -20.78
C ALA A 406 -55.65 35.93 -20.43
N LYS A 407 -54.40 35.75 -19.95
CA LYS A 407 -53.71 34.52 -19.52
C LYS A 407 -54.11 34.03 -18.10
N SER A 408 -54.16 32.70 -17.96
CA SER A 408 -53.64 31.82 -16.88
C SER A 408 -54.02 32.03 -15.40
N THR A 409 -54.55 30.99 -14.74
CA THR A 409 -54.12 30.50 -13.40
C THR A 409 -54.62 29.07 -13.08
N LEU A 410 -54.00 28.45 -12.07
CA LEU A 410 -53.84 27.01 -11.81
C LEU A 410 -54.86 26.33 -10.84
N HIS A 411 -55.01 25.00 -11.03
CA HIS A 411 -55.16 23.85 -10.08
C HIS A 411 -56.38 23.76 -9.11
N PRO A 412 -56.75 22.58 -8.55
CA PRO A 412 -56.33 21.16 -8.73
C PRO A 412 -57.51 20.16 -8.87
N ASP A 413 -57.32 19.01 -9.53
CA ASP A 413 -57.60 17.68 -8.96
C ASP A 413 -57.45 16.56 -9.98
N ALA A 414 -56.80 15.51 -9.49
CA ALA A 414 -57.00 14.10 -9.80
C ALA A 414 -57.14 13.64 -11.27
N ALA A 415 -56.09 12.90 -11.61
CA ALA A 415 -56.15 11.60 -12.28
C ALA A 415 -56.13 11.57 -13.82
N ARG A 416 -55.11 10.84 -14.29
CA ARG A 416 -54.91 10.30 -15.65
C ARG A 416 -54.36 11.30 -16.66
N THR A 417 -53.03 11.34 -16.73
CA THR A 417 -52.27 11.02 -17.98
C THR A 417 -50.79 11.26 -17.71
N THR A 418 -50.18 10.36 -16.95
CA THR A 418 -48.73 10.16 -16.96
C THR A 418 -48.51 8.82 -17.66
N LEU A 419 -47.96 8.81 -18.87
CA LEU A 419 -47.27 7.65 -19.44
C LEU A 419 -46.51 7.98 -20.75
N GLU A 420 -46.83 9.07 -21.47
CA GLU A 420 -46.23 9.28 -22.81
C GLU A 420 -45.07 10.31 -22.85
N ASP A 421 -45.05 11.33 -21.99
CA ASP A 421 -43.96 12.34 -22.01
C ASP A 421 -42.66 11.90 -21.30
N ARG A 422 -42.69 10.77 -20.57
CA ARG A 422 -41.48 10.21 -19.92
C ARG A 422 -40.58 9.41 -20.87
N ALA A 423 -41.02 9.16 -22.12
CA ALA A 423 -40.22 8.42 -23.09
C ALA A 423 -39.25 9.32 -23.88
N ALA A 424 -39.47 10.63 -23.92
CA ALA A 424 -38.68 11.55 -24.75
C ALA A 424 -37.37 12.02 -24.09
N GLU A 425 -37.29 12.12 -22.76
CA GLU A 425 -36.06 12.49 -22.04
C GLU A 425 -35.08 11.32 -21.80
N ALA A 426 -35.48 10.09 -22.13
CA ALA A 426 -34.58 8.93 -22.08
C ALA A 426 -33.64 8.84 -23.31
N ALA A 427 -33.81 9.71 -24.31
CA ALA A 427 -33.12 9.62 -25.60
C ALA A 427 -31.79 10.40 -25.68
N THR A 428 -31.37 11.10 -24.63
CA THR A 428 -30.14 11.92 -24.59
C THR A 428 -29.06 11.41 -23.64
N MET A 429 -29.12 10.14 -23.23
CA MET A 429 -27.98 9.48 -22.57
C MET A 429 -27.04 8.89 -23.64
N PRO A 430 -25.71 9.01 -23.51
CA PRO A 430 -24.78 8.34 -24.41
C PRO A 430 -25.09 6.84 -24.46
N LYS A 431 -25.17 6.25 -25.66
CA LYS A 431 -25.50 4.82 -25.86
C LYS A 431 -24.69 3.87 -24.95
N ARG A 432 -23.45 4.23 -24.61
CA ARG A 432 -22.56 3.46 -23.73
C ARG A 432 -23.04 3.41 -22.27
N THR A 433 -23.54 4.52 -21.73
CA THR A 433 -23.99 4.62 -20.33
C THR A 433 -25.27 3.81 -20.09
N ALA A 434 -26.14 3.72 -21.11
CA ALA A 434 -27.34 2.90 -21.07
C ALA A 434 -27.03 1.39 -21.11
N GLU A 435 -26.03 0.96 -21.89
CA GLU A 435 -25.57 -0.44 -21.94
C GLU A 435 -24.95 -0.91 -20.61
N LEU A 436 -24.21 -0.04 -19.92
CA LEU A 436 -23.63 -0.31 -18.58
C LEU A 436 -24.71 -0.40 -17.48
N ALA A 437 -25.70 0.49 -17.49
CA ALA A 437 -26.83 0.42 -16.55
C ALA A 437 -27.69 -0.84 -16.73
N SER A 438 -27.69 -1.43 -17.94
CA SER A 438 -28.39 -2.67 -18.26
C SER A 438 -27.66 -3.96 -17.85
N GLY A 439 -26.41 -3.86 -17.36
CA GLY A 439 -25.59 -5.01 -16.96
C GLY A 439 -24.99 -5.82 -18.12
N ALA A 440 -25.13 -5.37 -19.37
CA ALA A 440 -24.66 -6.09 -20.57
C ALA A 440 -23.13 -6.10 -20.74
N ARG A 441 -22.39 -5.25 -20.03
CA ARG A 441 -20.92 -5.16 -20.05
C ARG A 441 -20.36 -4.76 -18.68
N THR A 442 -19.21 -5.32 -18.32
CA THR A 442 -18.41 -4.87 -17.18
C THR A 442 -17.59 -3.63 -17.55
N PRO A 443 -17.57 -2.56 -16.72
CA PRO A 443 -16.76 -1.38 -16.97
C PRO A 443 -15.27 -1.75 -16.98
N ARG A 444 -14.49 -1.12 -17.87
CA ARG A 444 -13.05 -1.41 -17.98
C ARG A 444 -12.36 -1.00 -16.69
N LEU A 445 -11.77 -1.97 -15.98
CA LEU A 445 -10.74 -1.64 -15.00
C LEU A 445 -9.51 -1.13 -15.77
N LEU A 446 -9.07 0.08 -15.44
CA LEU A 446 -7.77 0.60 -15.89
C LEU A 446 -6.60 -0.23 -15.30
N HIS A 447 -6.87 -0.95 -14.20
CA HIS A 447 -6.02 -2.03 -13.70
C HIS A 447 -6.28 -3.30 -14.51
N GLN A 448 -5.23 -3.84 -15.15
CA GLN A 448 -5.29 -5.23 -15.58
C GLN A 448 -5.48 -6.12 -14.35
N GLU A 449 -6.68 -6.70 -14.23
CA GLU A 449 -6.87 -7.91 -13.45
C GLU A 449 -5.83 -8.93 -13.94
N GLU A 450 -5.20 -9.61 -12.98
CA GLU A 450 -4.13 -10.56 -13.24
C GLU A 450 -4.60 -11.58 -14.28
N LYS A 451 -4.00 -11.56 -15.48
CA LYS A 451 -4.25 -12.57 -16.51
C LYS A 451 -3.66 -13.88 -16.04
N ARG A 452 -4.46 -14.63 -15.27
CA ARG A 452 -4.06 -15.90 -14.69
C ARG A 452 -4.19 -16.99 -15.76
N ARG A 453 -3.10 -17.71 -16.04
CA ARG A 453 -3.16 -18.87 -16.94
C ARG A 453 -3.98 -19.97 -16.31
N GLU A 454 -4.93 -20.51 -17.07
CA GLU A 454 -5.79 -21.61 -16.65
C GLU A 454 -5.14 -22.94 -17.07
N GLY A 455 -4.92 -23.86 -16.13
CA GLY A 455 -4.40 -25.20 -16.45
C GLY A 455 -3.46 -25.76 -15.39
N ALA A 456 -2.88 -26.92 -15.70
CA ALA A 456 -1.78 -27.47 -14.91
C ALA A 456 -0.49 -26.67 -15.16
N VAL A 457 0.37 -26.59 -14.15
CA VAL A 457 1.68 -25.91 -14.25
C VAL A 457 2.45 -26.48 -15.44
N SER A 458 2.86 -25.60 -16.35
CA SER A 458 3.59 -26.04 -17.54
C SER A 458 4.95 -26.63 -17.17
N TRP A 459 5.38 -27.68 -17.86
CA TRP A 459 6.70 -28.30 -17.68
C TRP A 459 7.87 -27.31 -17.82
N VAL A 460 7.65 -26.19 -18.51
CA VAL A 460 8.62 -25.11 -18.68
C VAL A 460 9.10 -24.58 -17.32
N PHE A 461 8.20 -24.42 -16.34
CA PHE A 461 8.56 -23.87 -15.02
C PHE A 461 9.37 -24.85 -14.17
N TYR A 462 9.06 -26.15 -14.26
CA TYR A 462 9.90 -27.20 -13.66
C TYR A 462 11.33 -27.13 -14.22
N ARG A 463 11.46 -26.99 -15.54
CA ARG A 463 12.76 -26.82 -16.20
C ARG A 463 13.47 -25.55 -15.75
N THR A 464 12.77 -24.42 -15.62
CA THR A 464 13.35 -23.15 -15.16
C THR A 464 13.96 -23.29 -13.77
N TYR A 465 13.25 -23.91 -12.82
CA TYR A 465 13.76 -24.13 -11.46
C TYR A 465 14.98 -25.05 -11.43
N LEU A 466 14.95 -26.14 -12.19
CA LEU A 466 16.07 -27.09 -12.31
C LEU A 466 17.30 -26.46 -12.97
N GLN A 467 17.09 -25.53 -13.92
CA GLN A 467 18.18 -24.78 -14.54
C GLN A 467 18.78 -23.74 -13.60
N ALA A 468 17.94 -23.05 -12.80
CA ALA A 468 18.40 -22.07 -11.81
C ALA A 468 19.31 -22.68 -10.71
N SER A 469 19.13 -23.96 -10.38
CA SER A 469 19.89 -24.69 -9.35
C SER A 469 21.12 -25.46 -9.88
N SER A 470 21.19 -25.72 -11.20
CA SER A 470 22.13 -26.61 -11.91
C SER A 470 21.73 -28.09 -11.99
N LEU A 471 21.62 -28.59 -13.23
CA LEU A 471 21.25 -29.98 -13.53
C LEU A 471 22.20 -31.03 -12.96
N ARG A 472 23.49 -30.70 -12.78
CA ARG A 472 24.50 -31.65 -12.25
C ARG A 472 24.22 -32.00 -10.79
N ILE A 473 23.75 -31.04 -10.01
CA ILE A 473 23.43 -31.23 -8.59
C ILE A 473 22.19 -32.13 -8.45
N TRP A 474 21.20 -31.95 -9.32
CA TRP A 474 20.02 -32.80 -9.37
C TRP A 474 20.33 -34.25 -9.77
N ALA A 475 21.22 -34.46 -10.74
CA ALA A 475 21.67 -35.80 -11.09
C ALA A 475 22.35 -36.51 -9.90
N LEU A 476 23.21 -35.79 -9.17
CA LEU A 476 23.82 -36.29 -7.93
C LEU A 476 22.76 -36.57 -6.84
N LEU A 477 21.76 -35.70 -6.69
CA LEU A 477 20.68 -35.87 -5.72
C LEU A 477 19.87 -37.15 -5.99
N ILE A 478 19.50 -37.40 -7.24
CA ILE A 478 18.76 -38.62 -7.63
C ILE A 478 19.60 -39.87 -7.34
N LEU A 479 20.90 -39.83 -7.62
CA LEU A 479 21.82 -40.93 -7.30
C LEU A 479 21.88 -41.17 -5.79
N LEU A 480 22.02 -40.11 -4.98
CA LEU A 480 22.06 -40.21 -3.52
C LEU A 480 20.72 -40.71 -2.93
N LEU A 481 19.59 -40.31 -3.50
CA LEU A 481 18.27 -40.83 -3.15
C LEU A 481 18.16 -42.32 -3.41
N LEU A 482 18.62 -42.79 -4.57
CA LEU A 482 18.63 -44.21 -4.91
C LEU A 482 19.52 -45.00 -3.93
N MET A 483 20.73 -44.51 -3.66
CA MET A 483 21.67 -45.16 -2.73
C MET A 483 21.13 -45.20 -1.29
N LEU A 484 20.45 -44.13 -0.86
CA LEU A 484 19.76 -44.10 0.43
C LEU A 484 18.69 -45.20 0.52
N ARG A 485 17.81 -45.31 -0.48
CA ARG A 485 16.74 -46.33 -0.48
C ARG A 485 17.28 -47.75 -0.56
N LEU A 486 18.34 -47.97 -1.34
CA LEU A 486 19.02 -49.27 -1.41
C LEU A 486 19.63 -49.64 -0.06
N SER A 487 20.26 -48.69 0.64
CA SER A 487 20.84 -48.93 1.96
C SER A 487 19.79 -49.22 3.03
N GLU A 488 18.66 -48.50 3.03
CA GLU A 488 17.52 -48.76 3.93
C GLU A 488 16.90 -50.15 3.67
N SER A 489 16.67 -50.48 2.39
CA SER A 489 16.11 -51.78 1.99
C SER A 489 17.06 -52.93 2.35
N PHE A 490 18.37 -52.73 2.16
CA PHE A 490 19.39 -53.69 2.57
C PHE A 490 19.38 -53.91 4.09
N GLY A 491 19.28 -52.85 4.89
CA GLY A 491 19.19 -52.98 6.35
C GLY A 491 17.98 -53.79 6.81
N GLN A 492 16.81 -53.57 6.21
CA GLN A 492 15.58 -54.34 6.50
C GLN A 492 15.70 -55.81 6.07
N TYR A 493 16.26 -56.05 4.88
CA TYR A 493 16.53 -57.41 4.40
C TYR A 493 17.56 -58.14 5.26
N TRP A 494 18.61 -57.45 5.70
CA TRP A 494 19.65 -58.01 6.56
C TRP A 494 19.10 -58.42 7.93
N LEU A 495 18.17 -57.63 8.48
CA LEU A 495 17.49 -57.97 9.73
C LEU A 495 16.63 -59.23 9.62
N LYS A 496 15.98 -59.44 8.46
CA LYS A 496 15.30 -60.70 8.14
C LYS A 496 16.29 -61.87 8.18
N VAL A 497 17.41 -61.76 7.45
CA VAL A 497 18.44 -62.82 7.38
C VAL A 497 19.00 -63.13 8.77
N TRP A 498 19.30 -62.10 9.56
CA TRP A 498 19.79 -62.25 10.93
C TRP A 498 18.78 -62.95 11.84
N GLY A 499 17.51 -62.55 11.81
CA GLY A 499 16.47 -63.17 12.63
C GLY A 499 16.14 -64.62 12.25
N GLU A 500 16.32 -65.00 10.98
CA GLU A 500 16.16 -66.38 10.50
C GLU A 500 17.39 -67.26 10.81
N ALA A 501 18.59 -66.68 10.96
CA ALA A 501 19.84 -67.41 11.22
C ALA A 501 19.96 -68.05 12.62
N TYR A 502 19.02 -67.76 13.54
CA TYR A 502 18.89 -68.44 14.84
C TYR A 502 18.12 -69.77 14.75
N LYS A 503 17.32 -69.99 13.70
CA LYS A 503 16.52 -71.21 13.52
C LYS A 503 16.83 -71.82 12.17
N ASN A 504 17.33 -73.05 12.14
CA ASN A 504 17.50 -73.84 10.91
C ASN A 504 16.12 -74.19 10.29
N TYR A 505 15.47 -73.22 9.66
CA TYR A 505 14.31 -73.48 8.81
C TYR A 505 14.81 -74.11 7.51
N GLY A 506 14.66 -75.44 7.41
CA GLY A 506 14.80 -76.15 6.14
C GLY A 506 13.85 -75.54 5.11
N LEU A 507 14.41 -74.90 4.09
CA LEU A 507 13.72 -74.17 3.03
C LEU A 507 12.92 -75.15 2.14
N GLN A 508 11.64 -75.35 2.41
CA GLN A 508 10.67 -75.83 1.42
C GLN A 508 9.66 -74.71 1.15
N SER A 509 10.06 -73.72 0.35
CA SER A 509 9.12 -72.74 -0.23
C SER A 509 8.99 -72.96 -1.74
N VAL A 510 7.77 -72.72 -2.23
CA VAL A 510 7.35 -72.83 -3.64
C VAL A 510 8.15 -71.91 -4.57
N ALA A 511 8.89 -70.92 -4.03
CA ALA A 511 9.84 -70.08 -4.78
C ALA A 511 11.00 -70.87 -5.42
N SER A 512 11.33 -72.05 -4.87
CA SER A 512 12.31 -72.97 -5.47
C SER A 512 11.86 -73.61 -6.80
N ILE A 513 10.56 -73.52 -7.13
CA ILE A 513 10.00 -74.05 -8.39
C ILE A 513 10.12 -73.04 -9.54
N LEU A 514 10.11 -71.73 -9.24
CA LEU A 514 10.24 -70.66 -10.25
C LEU A 514 11.66 -70.11 -10.38
N ILE A 515 12.48 -70.15 -9.32
CA ILE A 515 13.87 -69.68 -9.32
C ILE A 515 14.80 -70.89 -9.16
N LYS A 516 14.85 -71.75 -10.17
CA LYS A 516 15.85 -72.84 -10.26
C LYS A 516 17.12 -72.42 -11.01
N SER A 517 17.22 -71.15 -11.37
CA SER A 517 18.44 -70.54 -11.91
C SER A 517 18.85 -69.37 -11.04
N SER A 518 20.09 -69.46 -10.55
CA SER A 518 20.94 -68.35 -10.07
C SER A 518 20.51 -67.57 -8.82
N SER A 519 20.71 -68.15 -7.64
CA SER A 519 21.37 -67.45 -6.51
C SER A 519 21.61 -68.38 -5.32
N HIS A 520 22.59 -69.30 -5.43
CA HIS A 520 23.37 -69.61 -4.23
C HIS A 520 24.25 -68.39 -4.00
N LEU A 521 24.05 -67.68 -2.88
CA LEU A 521 25.08 -66.75 -2.39
C LEU A 521 26.38 -67.56 -2.26
N PRO A 522 27.52 -67.11 -2.80
CA PRO A 522 28.75 -67.91 -2.86
C PRO A 522 29.45 -68.12 -1.50
N PHE A 523 28.78 -67.81 -0.38
CA PHE A 523 29.31 -67.88 0.98
C PHE A 523 28.26 -68.48 1.92
N ASP A 524 28.58 -69.62 2.55
CA ASP A 524 27.81 -70.14 3.69
C ASP A 524 28.01 -69.21 4.89
N LEU A 525 26.93 -68.58 5.35
CA LEU A 525 26.94 -67.69 6.51
C LEU A 525 26.96 -68.50 7.82
N PRO A 526 27.76 -68.10 8.83
CA PRO A 526 27.79 -68.82 10.11
C PRO A 526 26.45 -68.71 10.85
N PRO A 527 26.03 -69.75 11.60
CA PRO A 527 24.83 -69.68 12.44
C PRO A 527 24.92 -68.51 13.43
N ALA A 528 23.80 -67.85 13.71
CA ALA A 528 23.79 -66.66 14.58
C ALA A 528 24.20 -66.96 16.03
N ASP A 529 24.03 -68.21 16.46
CA ASP A 529 24.52 -68.72 17.73
C ASP A 529 26.05 -68.63 17.81
N GLY A 530 26.55 -67.82 18.76
CA GLY A 530 27.98 -67.55 18.94
C GLY A 530 28.58 -66.51 18.00
N HIS A 531 27.90 -66.12 16.90
CA HIS A 531 28.41 -65.16 15.90
C HIS A 531 27.55 -63.90 15.75
N ALA A 532 26.63 -63.62 16.67
CA ALA A 532 25.75 -62.44 16.64
C ALA A 532 26.48 -61.09 16.49
N GLY A 533 27.76 -61.02 16.88
CA GLY A 533 28.61 -59.84 16.64
C GLY A 533 28.85 -59.52 15.16
N PHE A 534 28.93 -60.53 14.29
CA PHE A 534 29.08 -60.35 12.85
C PHE A 534 27.82 -59.75 12.23
N TYR A 535 26.65 -60.31 12.55
CA TYR A 535 25.36 -59.81 12.06
C TYR A 535 25.08 -58.37 12.51
N LEU A 536 25.37 -58.06 13.77
CA LEU A 536 25.26 -56.72 14.34
C LEU A 536 26.22 -55.72 13.67
N PHE A 537 27.45 -56.14 13.36
CA PHE A 537 28.44 -55.29 12.68
C PHE A 537 28.00 -54.91 11.26
N VAL A 538 27.50 -55.89 10.48
CA VAL A 538 26.98 -55.63 9.12
C VAL A 538 25.74 -54.73 9.17
N TYR A 539 24.85 -54.94 10.15
CA TYR A 539 23.71 -54.05 10.37
C TYR A 539 24.16 -52.62 10.73
N GLY A 540 25.17 -52.49 11.61
CA GLY A 540 25.80 -51.21 11.95
C GLY A 540 26.38 -50.47 10.75
N LEU A 541 27.06 -51.18 9.85
CA LEU A 541 27.60 -50.61 8.62
C LEU A 541 26.49 -50.11 7.69
N SER A 542 25.38 -50.84 7.58
CA SER A 542 24.22 -50.42 6.80
C SER A 542 23.56 -49.16 7.38
N GLY A 543 23.47 -49.05 8.71
CA GLY A 543 22.97 -47.85 9.39
C GLY A 543 23.89 -46.64 9.18
N LEU A 544 25.22 -46.84 9.23
CA LEU A 544 26.19 -45.78 8.93
C LEU A 544 26.08 -45.29 7.47
N ALA A 545 25.87 -46.21 6.52
CA ALA A 545 25.63 -45.88 5.13
C ALA A 545 24.34 -45.05 4.94
N VAL A 546 23.25 -45.40 5.64
CA VAL A 546 22.00 -44.60 5.67
C VAL A 546 22.27 -43.19 6.18
N ILE A 547 23.01 -43.04 7.29
CA ILE A 547 23.37 -41.73 7.85
C ILE A 547 24.18 -40.91 6.84
N LEU A 548 25.20 -41.51 6.21
CA LEU A 548 26.08 -40.84 5.26
C LEU A 548 25.31 -40.38 4.01
N PHE A 549 24.54 -41.26 3.39
CA PHE A 549 23.78 -40.93 2.19
C PHE A 549 22.68 -39.92 2.47
N ASN A 550 21.98 -40.04 3.60
CA ASN A 550 20.93 -39.09 3.95
C ASN A 550 21.50 -37.69 4.25
N SER A 551 22.61 -37.62 4.98
CA SER A 551 23.31 -36.35 5.27
C SER A 551 23.84 -35.70 3.98
N SER A 552 24.48 -36.48 3.10
CA SER A 552 25.00 -36.01 1.82
C SER A 552 23.88 -35.50 0.91
N ARG A 553 22.76 -36.24 0.84
CA ARG A 553 21.55 -35.87 0.11
C ARG A 553 20.99 -34.54 0.62
N ALA A 554 20.87 -34.38 1.94
CA ALA A 554 20.36 -33.14 2.56
C ALA A 554 21.26 -31.94 2.21
N ILE A 555 22.58 -32.06 2.37
CA ILE A 555 23.53 -30.98 2.00
C ILE A 555 23.41 -30.62 0.52
N CYS A 556 23.44 -31.62 -0.36
CA CYS A 556 23.35 -31.44 -1.79
C CYS A 556 22.07 -30.67 -2.19
N PHE A 557 20.96 -31.00 -1.52
CA PHE A 557 19.69 -30.33 -1.74
C PHE A 557 19.67 -28.88 -1.27
N TYR A 558 20.15 -28.59 -0.06
CA TYR A 558 20.22 -27.22 0.46
C TYR A 558 21.09 -26.32 -0.43
N VAL A 559 22.19 -26.85 -0.96
CA VAL A 559 23.01 -26.12 -1.92
C VAL A 559 22.25 -25.85 -3.22
N ALA A 560 21.45 -26.82 -3.70
CA ALA A 560 20.62 -26.63 -4.89
C ALA A 560 19.54 -25.56 -4.68
N SER A 561 18.85 -25.57 -3.55
CA SER A 561 17.75 -24.63 -3.25
C SER A 561 18.25 -23.20 -3.08
N ILE A 562 19.34 -22.98 -2.33
CA ILE A 562 19.93 -21.64 -2.14
C ILE A 562 20.39 -21.06 -3.48
N ARG A 563 21.00 -21.86 -4.35
CA ARG A 563 21.40 -21.40 -5.69
C ARG A 563 20.21 -21.02 -6.57
N ALA A 564 19.13 -21.82 -6.53
CA ALA A 564 17.90 -21.48 -7.25
C ALA A 564 17.32 -20.16 -6.75
N SER A 565 17.20 -19.99 -5.43
CA SER A 565 16.71 -18.78 -4.77
C SER A 565 17.50 -17.54 -5.20
N GLN A 566 18.83 -17.55 -5.03
CA GLN A 566 19.69 -16.41 -5.37
C GLN A 566 19.61 -16.02 -6.84
N ASN A 567 19.61 -16.99 -7.75
CA ASN A 567 19.53 -16.74 -9.19
C ASN A 567 18.16 -16.18 -9.60
N LEU A 568 17.07 -16.73 -9.05
CA LEU A 568 15.71 -16.26 -9.33
C LEU A 568 15.50 -14.84 -8.76
N PHE A 569 15.95 -14.58 -7.53
CA PHE A 569 15.87 -13.27 -6.89
C PHE A 569 16.68 -12.20 -7.63
N ALA A 570 17.93 -12.49 -7.98
CA ALA A 570 18.79 -11.54 -8.70
C ALA A 570 18.21 -11.19 -10.08
N THR A 571 17.66 -12.18 -10.80
CA THR A 571 17.01 -11.97 -12.10
C THR A 571 15.73 -11.16 -11.95
N LEU A 572 14.90 -11.48 -10.95
CA LEU A 572 13.68 -10.73 -10.65
C LEU A 572 13.99 -9.26 -10.31
N LEU A 573 14.94 -9.02 -9.40
CA LEU A 573 15.36 -7.68 -8.99
C LEU A 573 15.91 -6.87 -10.16
N GLY A 574 16.79 -7.47 -10.95
CA GLY A 574 17.36 -6.83 -12.14
C GLY A 574 16.30 -6.40 -13.16
N ASN A 575 15.30 -7.25 -13.40
CA ASN A 575 14.21 -6.95 -14.34
C ASN A 575 13.26 -5.89 -13.82
N VAL A 576 12.88 -5.93 -12.53
CA VAL A 576 11.97 -4.94 -11.94
C VAL A 576 12.62 -3.56 -11.90
N ILE A 577 13.90 -3.46 -11.55
CA ILE A 577 14.62 -2.15 -11.55
C ILE A 577 14.73 -1.56 -12.96
N ARG A 578 14.80 -2.41 -14.00
CA ARG A 578 14.88 -2.00 -15.41
C ARG A 578 13.51 -1.94 -16.10
N ALA A 579 12.42 -2.03 -15.36
CA ALA A 579 11.08 -1.94 -15.89
C ALA A 579 10.76 -0.50 -16.37
N PRO A 580 9.99 -0.32 -17.45
CA PRO A 580 9.55 1.01 -17.87
C PRO A 580 8.63 1.65 -16.82
N LEU A 581 8.70 2.98 -16.66
CA LEU A 581 7.93 3.71 -15.63
C LEU A 581 6.42 3.40 -15.67
N ARG A 582 5.86 3.29 -16.88
CA ARG A 582 4.44 2.93 -17.09
C ARG A 582 4.06 1.59 -16.47
N TRP A 583 4.99 0.63 -16.41
CA TRP A 583 4.71 -0.65 -15.77
C TRP A 583 4.45 -0.49 -14.27
N PHE A 584 5.14 0.45 -13.61
CA PHE A 584 4.87 0.79 -12.20
C PHE A 584 3.54 1.55 -12.02
N ASP A 585 3.14 2.36 -13.00
CA ASP A 585 1.82 3.03 -12.95
C ASP A 585 0.66 2.03 -13.08
N ILE A 586 0.84 0.98 -13.89
CA ILE A 586 -0.17 -0.06 -14.12
C ILE A 586 -0.11 -1.16 -13.05
N THR A 587 1.05 -1.46 -12.50
CA THR A 587 1.24 -2.58 -11.56
C THR A 587 1.19 -2.07 -10.12
N PRO A 588 0.24 -2.53 -9.28
CA PRO A 588 0.18 -2.07 -7.90
C PRO A 588 1.48 -2.40 -7.14
N SER A 589 1.96 -1.47 -6.31
CA SER A 589 3.14 -1.68 -5.47
C SER A 589 3.01 -2.89 -4.55
N GLY A 590 1.81 -3.13 -4.00
CA GLY A 590 1.52 -4.31 -3.19
C GLY A 590 1.70 -5.63 -3.96
N ARG A 591 1.43 -5.66 -5.27
CA ARG A 591 1.67 -6.84 -6.11
C ARG A 591 3.16 -7.11 -6.23
N ILE A 592 3.97 -6.09 -6.48
CA ILE A 592 5.44 -6.19 -6.56
C ILE A 592 5.99 -6.68 -5.22
N MET A 593 5.55 -6.09 -4.11
CA MET A 593 5.98 -6.50 -2.77
C MET A 593 5.62 -7.95 -2.46
N ASN A 594 4.42 -8.40 -2.84
CA ASN A 594 4.03 -9.81 -2.68
C ASN A 594 4.92 -10.78 -3.47
N ARG A 595 5.46 -10.36 -4.64
CA ARG A 595 6.43 -11.17 -5.40
C ARG A 595 7.75 -11.33 -4.66
N PHE A 596 8.29 -10.24 -4.11
CA PHE A 596 9.56 -10.26 -3.36
C PHE A 596 9.43 -10.83 -1.95
N GLY A 597 8.26 -10.72 -1.33
CA GLY A 597 7.96 -11.23 0.00
C GLY A 597 7.43 -12.66 -0.05
N THR A 598 6.11 -12.80 -0.15
CA THR A 598 5.40 -14.08 -0.01
C THR A 598 5.76 -15.12 -1.07
N ASP A 599 5.87 -14.71 -2.34
CA ASP A 599 6.17 -15.67 -3.40
C ASP A 599 7.63 -16.12 -3.37
N MET A 600 8.55 -15.23 -3.03
CA MET A 600 9.95 -15.60 -2.84
C MET A 600 10.12 -16.50 -1.61
N ASP A 601 9.46 -16.20 -0.49
CA ASP A 601 9.46 -17.06 0.70
C ASP A 601 8.93 -18.47 0.37
N CYS A 602 7.88 -18.56 -0.47
CA CYS A 602 7.41 -19.83 -0.98
C CYS A 602 8.47 -20.57 -1.80
N ILE A 603 9.22 -19.87 -2.67
CA ILE A 603 10.31 -20.45 -3.48
C ILE A 603 11.52 -20.86 -2.62
N ASP A 604 11.77 -20.15 -1.53
CA ASP A 604 12.92 -20.34 -0.65
C ASP A 604 12.72 -21.48 0.34
N ASN A 605 11.51 -21.59 0.91
CA ASN A 605 11.24 -22.49 2.03
C ASN A 605 10.26 -23.62 1.67
N ILE A 606 9.15 -23.30 1.00
CA ILE A 606 8.04 -24.26 0.78
C ILE A 606 8.29 -25.14 -0.44
N LEU A 607 8.62 -24.54 -1.59
CA LEU A 607 8.87 -25.24 -2.85
C LEU A 607 9.98 -26.29 -2.73
N PRO A 608 11.14 -26.01 -2.11
CA PRO A 608 12.17 -27.01 -1.93
C PRO A 608 11.67 -28.14 -1.04
N GLN A 609 11.00 -27.84 0.07
CA GLN A 609 10.46 -28.88 0.95
C GLN A 609 9.46 -29.78 0.22
N SER A 610 8.56 -29.21 -0.60
CA SER A 610 7.59 -29.96 -1.39
C SER A 610 8.25 -30.86 -2.44
N ILE A 611 9.25 -30.37 -3.17
CA ILE A 611 10.02 -31.19 -4.14
C ILE A 611 10.72 -32.33 -3.40
N MET A 612 11.28 -32.04 -2.23
CA MET A 612 12.00 -33.03 -1.44
C MET A 612 11.08 -34.11 -0.89
N ASN A 613 9.95 -33.72 -0.30
CA ASN A 613 8.95 -34.66 0.21
C ASN A 613 8.42 -35.55 -0.91
N LEU A 614 8.06 -34.96 -2.06
CA LEU A 614 7.60 -35.72 -3.22
C LEU A 614 8.66 -36.71 -3.71
N GLY A 615 9.91 -36.26 -3.88
CA GLY A 615 11.02 -37.12 -4.29
C GLY A 615 11.24 -38.26 -3.30
N ASN A 616 11.36 -37.94 -2.01
CA ASN A 616 11.54 -38.94 -0.96
C ASN A 616 10.39 -39.97 -0.95
N ASN A 617 9.14 -39.52 -1.00
CA ASN A 617 7.96 -40.38 -0.91
C ASN A 617 7.75 -41.21 -2.18
N ALA A 618 8.01 -40.65 -3.37
CA ALA A 618 7.94 -41.40 -4.63
C ALA A 618 8.97 -42.55 -4.67
N PHE A 619 10.23 -42.27 -4.31
CA PHE A 619 11.27 -43.30 -4.25
C PHE A 619 11.01 -44.33 -3.13
N SER A 620 10.50 -43.90 -1.97
CA SER A 620 10.05 -44.83 -0.91
C SER A 620 8.92 -45.75 -1.40
N MET A 621 7.91 -45.19 -2.06
CA MET A 621 6.77 -45.94 -2.56
C MET A 621 7.22 -47.00 -3.55
N ALA A 622 8.12 -46.64 -4.48
CA ALA A 622 8.71 -47.59 -5.43
C ALA A 622 9.51 -48.71 -4.72
N ALA A 623 10.31 -48.36 -3.71
CA ALA A 623 11.12 -49.34 -2.96
C ALA A 623 10.24 -50.32 -2.16
N TYR A 624 9.26 -49.84 -1.39
CA TYR A 624 8.36 -50.69 -0.62
C TYR A 624 7.44 -51.52 -1.51
N PHE A 625 6.97 -50.96 -2.62
CA PHE A 625 6.21 -51.71 -3.62
C PHE A 625 7.04 -52.88 -4.18
N LEU A 626 8.30 -52.62 -4.55
CA LEU A 626 9.22 -53.66 -5.03
C LEU A 626 9.43 -54.76 -3.99
N ILE A 627 9.64 -54.40 -2.71
CA ILE A 627 9.77 -55.36 -1.61
C ILE A 627 8.52 -56.23 -1.48
N CYS A 628 7.32 -55.64 -1.49
CA CYS A 628 6.07 -56.38 -1.38
C CYS A 628 5.86 -57.35 -2.56
N VAL A 629 6.14 -56.92 -3.79
CA VAL A 629 5.99 -57.77 -4.99
C VAL A 629 7.00 -58.92 -5.02
N VAL A 630 8.24 -58.67 -4.62
CA VAL A 630 9.29 -59.72 -4.57
C VAL A 630 8.96 -60.79 -3.52
N ILE A 631 8.37 -60.40 -2.39
CA ILE A 631 8.03 -61.33 -1.31
C ILE A 631 6.70 -62.04 -1.56
N VAL A 632 5.67 -61.28 -1.95
CA VAL A 632 4.31 -61.77 -2.19
C VAL A 632 3.87 -61.35 -3.60
N PRO A 633 4.18 -62.11 -4.66
CA PRO A 633 3.80 -61.74 -6.03
C PRO A 633 2.29 -61.54 -6.22
N ALA A 634 1.46 -62.25 -5.43
CA ALA A 634 0.01 -62.09 -5.39
C ALA A 634 -0.45 -60.69 -4.95
N PHE A 635 0.44 -59.85 -4.37
CA PHE A 635 0.20 -58.44 -4.06
C PHE A 635 -0.09 -57.58 -5.30
N LEU A 636 0.29 -58.04 -6.50
CA LEU A 636 -0.04 -57.36 -7.75
C LEU A 636 -1.56 -57.24 -7.97
N LEU A 637 -2.36 -58.17 -7.45
CA LEU A 637 -3.81 -58.21 -7.63
C LEU A 637 -4.54 -57.06 -6.89
N PRO A 638 -4.36 -56.86 -5.57
CA PRO A 638 -4.90 -55.67 -4.90
C PRO A 638 -4.25 -54.38 -5.43
N SER A 639 -2.95 -54.39 -5.76
CA SER A 639 -2.28 -53.21 -6.33
C SER A 639 -2.86 -52.77 -7.67
N PHE A 640 -3.26 -53.72 -8.51
CA PHE A 640 -3.94 -53.42 -9.78
C PHE A 640 -5.28 -52.70 -9.55
N LEU A 641 -6.06 -53.10 -8.55
CA LEU A 641 -7.29 -52.40 -8.16
C LEU A 641 -7.02 -50.97 -7.66
N LEU A 642 -5.91 -50.75 -6.93
CA LEU A 642 -5.48 -49.41 -6.51
C LEU A 642 -5.14 -48.52 -7.69
N VAL A 643 -4.41 -49.04 -8.68
CA VAL A 643 -4.02 -48.29 -9.88
C VAL A 643 -5.22 -47.98 -10.76
N LEU A 644 -6.25 -48.84 -10.76
CA LEU A 644 -7.47 -48.62 -11.55
C LEU A 644 -8.41 -47.59 -10.90
N LEU A 645 -8.60 -47.65 -9.58
CA LEU A 645 -9.46 -46.72 -8.83
C LEU A 645 -8.78 -45.39 -8.48
N GLY A 646 -7.45 -45.40 -8.37
CA GLY A 646 -6.64 -44.25 -7.97
C GLY A 646 -6.85 -43.01 -8.83
N PRO A 647 -6.78 -43.08 -10.17
CA PRO A 647 -6.98 -41.93 -11.05
C PRO A 647 -8.38 -41.31 -10.92
N TRP A 648 -9.42 -42.10 -10.69
CA TRP A 648 -10.77 -41.58 -10.46
C TRP A 648 -10.85 -40.79 -9.15
N LEU A 649 -10.29 -41.36 -8.08
CA LEU A 649 -10.33 -40.79 -6.74
C LEU A 649 -9.44 -39.54 -6.62
N VAL A 650 -8.21 -39.63 -7.13
CA VAL A 650 -7.22 -38.54 -7.12
C VAL A 650 -7.57 -37.46 -8.14
N GLY A 651 -8.02 -37.84 -9.34
CA GLY A 651 -8.38 -36.89 -10.40
C GLY A 651 -9.55 -35.98 -10.01
N GLY A 652 -10.63 -36.56 -9.46
CA GLY A 652 -11.77 -35.79 -8.98
C GLY A 652 -11.41 -34.86 -7.81
N PHE A 653 -10.61 -35.36 -6.87
CA PHE A 653 -10.12 -34.57 -5.75
C PHE A 653 -9.23 -33.40 -6.18
N LEU A 654 -8.26 -33.64 -7.07
CA LEU A 654 -7.33 -32.60 -7.51
C LEU A 654 -8.06 -31.50 -8.29
N ALA A 655 -9.04 -31.86 -9.13
CA ALA A 655 -9.83 -30.87 -9.87
C ALA A 655 -10.63 -29.97 -8.92
N CYS A 656 -11.38 -30.57 -7.99
CA CYS A 656 -12.21 -29.82 -7.04
C CYS A 656 -11.37 -28.98 -6.06
N THR A 657 -10.31 -29.57 -5.50
CA THR A 657 -9.42 -28.87 -4.55
C THR A 657 -8.74 -27.68 -5.21
N ARG A 658 -8.26 -27.81 -6.45
CA ARG A 658 -7.61 -26.71 -7.18
C ARG A 658 -8.56 -25.54 -7.37
N ASP A 659 -9.79 -25.81 -7.78
CA ASP A 659 -10.77 -24.76 -8.06
C ASP A 659 -11.23 -24.09 -6.74
N MET A 660 -11.40 -24.86 -5.65
CA MET A 660 -11.69 -24.30 -4.33
C MET A 660 -10.55 -23.44 -3.77
N GLN A 661 -9.30 -23.92 -3.86
CA GLN A 661 -8.14 -23.14 -3.43
C GLN A 661 -7.94 -21.86 -4.27
N ARG A 662 -8.37 -21.87 -5.54
CA ARG A 662 -8.40 -20.67 -6.38
C ARG A 662 -9.37 -19.64 -5.81
N ILE A 663 -10.60 -20.04 -5.48
CA ILE A 663 -11.63 -19.14 -4.93
C ILE A 663 -11.20 -18.64 -3.55
N GLU A 664 -10.68 -19.54 -2.70
CA GLU A 664 -10.11 -19.24 -1.39
C GLU A 664 -9.04 -18.14 -1.48
N ALA A 665 -8.00 -18.34 -2.30
CA ALA A 665 -6.91 -17.36 -2.46
C ALA A 665 -7.40 -15.99 -2.98
N THR A 666 -8.45 -15.96 -3.81
CA THR A 666 -9.04 -14.69 -4.27
C THR A 666 -9.88 -14.00 -3.22
N SER A 667 -10.49 -14.75 -2.30
CA SER A 667 -11.35 -14.19 -1.24
C SER A 667 -10.57 -13.50 -0.12
N THR A 668 -9.26 -13.71 -0.01
CA THR A 668 -8.41 -13.02 0.98
C THR A 668 -8.11 -11.55 0.62
N SER A 669 -8.03 -11.22 -0.68
CA SER A 669 -7.67 -9.85 -1.11
C SER A 669 -8.64 -8.75 -0.67
N PRO A 670 -9.98 -8.95 -0.73
CA PRO A 670 -10.94 -7.98 -0.23
C PRO A 670 -10.76 -7.64 1.26
N ILE A 671 -10.37 -8.62 2.10
CA ILE A 671 -10.15 -8.40 3.54
C ILE A 671 -9.04 -7.35 3.75
N TYR A 672 -7.89 -7.54 3.12
CA TYR A 672 -6.79 -6.57 3.17
C TYR A 672 -7.17 -5.23 2.52
N GLY A 673 -7.94 -5.27 1.44
CA GLY A 673 -8.45 -4.07 0.76
C GLY A 673 -9.30 -3.19 1.69
N HIS A 674 -10.29 -3.79 2.37
CA HIS A 674 -11.15 -3.10 3.33
C HIS A 674 -10.35 -2.56 4.53
N PHE A 675 -9.40 -3.34 5.04
CA PHE A 675 -8.53 -2.89 6.14
C PHE A 675 -7.65 -1.70 5.75
N GLN A 676 -7.02 -1.72 4.57
CA GLN A 676 -6.19 -0.61 4.08
C GLN A 676 -7.03 0.65 3.80
N GLN A 677 -8.25 0.47 3.28
CA GLN A 677 -9.19 1.57 3.08
C GLN A 677 -9.59 2.21 4.40
N ALA A 678 -9.85 1.40 5.42
CA ALA A 678 -10.15 1.87 6.77
C ALA A 678 -8.98 2.68 7.36
N LEU A 679 -7.75 2.14 7.31
CA LEU A 679 -6.56 2.83 7.83
C LEU A 679 -6.28 4.16 7.13
N SER A 680 -6.37 4.19 5.79
CA SER A 680 -6.10 5.42 5.03
C SER A 680 -7.20 6.48 5.17
N GLY A 681 -8.43 6.08 5.51
CA GLY A 681 -9.61 6.93 5.48
C GLY A 681 -10.30 7.13 6.83
N ILE A 682 -9.70 6.68 7.94
CA ILE A 682 -10.39 6.52 9.23
C ILE A 682 -11.09 7.80 9.71
N VAL A 683 -10.43 8.96 9.59
CA VAL A 683 -10.99 10.26 9.96
C VAL A 683 -12.22 10.59 9.13
N THR A 684 -12.21 10.26 7.84
CA THR A 684 -13.37 10.47 6.96
C THR A 684 -14.49 9.50 7.31
N ILE A 685 -14.19 8.22 7.51
CA ILE A 685 -15.19 7.20 7.84
C ILE A 685 -15.90 7.56 9.15
N ARG A 686 -15.15 7.96 10.19
CA ARG A 686 -15.69 8.44 11.47
C ARG A 686 -16.44 9.75 11.32
N ALA A 687 -15.96 10.70 10.52
CA ALA A 687 -16.66 11.98 10.32
C ALA A 687 -18.07 11.77 9.77
N PHE A 688 -18.26 10.81 8.85
CA PHE A 688 -19.55 10.51 8.23
C PHE A 688 -20.40 9.48 9.00
N GLY A 689 -19.88 8.84 10.05
CA GLY A 689 -20.61 7.80 10.77
C GLY A 689 -20.81 6.53 9.93
N ALA A 690 -19.80 6.15 9.14
CA ALA A 690 -19.89 5.02 8.22
C ALA A 690 -19.19 3.75 8.74
N GLU A 691 -18.73 3.75 10.00
CA GLU A 691 -17.98 2.64 10.60
C GLU A 691 -18.76 1.31 10.57
N PRO A 692 -20.06 1.24 10.94
CA PRO A 692 -20.80 -0.02 10.92
C PRO A 692 -20.92 -0.64 9.53
N ARG A 693 -21.16 0.19 8.50
CA ARG A 693 -21.24 -0.26 7.09
C ARG A 693 -19.94 -0.93 6.64
N LEU A 694 -18.81 -0.34 7.00
CA LEU A 694 -17.50 -0.84 6.61
C LEU A 694 -17.14 -2.12 7.39
N LEU A 695 -17.49 -2.18 8.68
CA LEU A 695 -17.32 -3.37 9.50
C LEU A 695 -18.12 -4.56 8.96
N GLU A 696 -19.41 -4.36 8.62
CA GLU A 696 -20.26 -5.40 8.03
C GLU A 696 -19.68 -5.93 6.71
N SER A 697 -19.25 -5.01 5.82
CA SER A 697 -18.61 -5.40 4.56
C SER A 697 -17.31 -6.21 4.78
N MET A 698 -16.55 -5.90 5.83
CA MET A 698 -15.34 -6.65 6.20
C MET A 698 -15.69 -8.03 6.77
N LEU A 699 -16.70 -8.12 7.63
CA LEU A 699 -17.16 -9.39 8.21
C LEU A 699 -17.69 -10.33 7.12
N ASP A 700 -18.48 -9.84 6.16
CA ASP A 700 -18.95 -10.62 5.01
C ASP A 700 -17.80 -11.21 4.19
N ALA A 701 -16.73 -10.43 3.99
CA ALA A 701 -15.53 -10.90 3.29
C ALA A 701 -14.79 -11.98 4.08
N VAL A 702 -14.71 -11.84 5.41
CA VAL A 702 -14.11 -12.86 6.31
C VAL A 702 -14.94 -14.14 6.30
N ASP A 703 -16.27 -14.04 6.40
CA ASP A 703 -17.18 -15.19 6.42
C ASP A 703 -17.11 -15.98 5.11
N LEU A 704 -17.05 -15.28 3.97
CA LEU A 704 -16.84 -15.92 2.67
C LEU A 704 -15.51 -16.69 2.65
N TYR A 705 -14.41 -16.07 3.06
CA TYR A 705 -13.09 -16.73 3.12
C TYR A 705 -13.10 -17.95 4.04
N GLN A 706 -13.66 -17.83 5.25
CA GLN A 706 -13.73 -18.93 6.22
C GLN A 706 -14.57 -20.11 5.71
N SER A 707 -15.71 -19.83 5.07
CA SER A 707 -16.56 -20.87 4.49
C SER A 707 -15.85 -21.69 3.41
N LEU A 708 -15.03 -21.02 2.58
CA LEU A 708 -14.22 -21.66 1.53
C LEU A 708 -13.07 -22.46 2.12
N TRP A 709 -12.37 -21.91 3.11
CA TRP A 709 -11.31 -22.61 3.83
C TRP A 709 -11.84 -23.90 4.47
N TRP A 710 -12.99 -23.82 5.15
CA TRP A 710 -13.63 -24.98 5.78
C TRP A 710 -13.96 -26.08 4.76
N ALA A 711 -14.42 -25.70 3.57
CA ALA A 711 -14.68 -26.64 2.49
C ALA A 711 -13.39 -27.35 2.04
N VAL A 712 -12.26 -26.63 1.91
CA VAL A 712 -10.95 -27.21 1.56
C VAL A 712 -10.49 -28.23 2.62
N CYS A 713 -10.59 -27.89 3.91
CA CYS A 713 -10.27 -28.81 5.00
C CYS A 713 -11.13 -30.09 4.95
N THR A 714 -12.43 -29.94 4.70
CA THR A 714 -13.35 -31.08 4.61
C THR A 714 -12.98 -32.03 3.48
N MET A 715 -12.52 -31.51 2.34
CA MET A 715 -12.06 -32.32 1.20
C MET A 715 -10.78 -33.12 1.51
N GLU A 716 -9.84 -32.55 2.28
CA GLU A 716 -8.63 -33.27 2.71
C GLU A 716 -8.97 -34.46 3.61
N VAL A 717 -9.89 -34.26 4.56
CA VAL A 717 -10.39 -35.34 5.43
C VAL A 717 -11.07 -36.43 4.60
N TRP A 718 -11.87 -36.05 3.59
CA TRP A 718 -12.51 -36.99 2.68
C TRP A 718 -11.49 -37.87 1.93
N LEU A 719 -10.44 -37.27 1.36
CA LEU A 719 -9.39 -38.00 0.66
C LEU A 719 -8.63 -38.93 1.61
N SER A 720 -8.27 -38.43 2.78
CA SER A 720 -7.56 -39.19 3.81
C SER A 720 -8.33 -40.43 4.22
N PHE A 721 -9.61 -40.27 4.55
CA PHE A 721 -10.49 -41.38 4.96
C PHE A 721 -10.59 -42.47 3.88
N ARG A 722 -10.79 -42.09 2.62
CA ARG A 722 -10.91 -43.05 1.51
C ARG A 722 -9.59 -43.75 1.20
N SER A 723 -8.48 -43.01 1.22
CA SER A 723 -7.14 -43.57 0.99
C SER A 723 -6.75 -44.56 2.09
N GLN A 724 -7.10 -44.28 3.35
CA GLN A 724 -6.84 -45.18 4.47
C GLN A 724 -7.67 -46.46 4.42
N ILE A 725 -8.95 -46.40 4.03
CA ILE A 725 -9.78 -47.61 3.83
C ILE A 725 -9.14 -48.50 2.76
N LEU A 726 -8.77 -47.89 1.63
CA LEU A 726 -8.20 -48.60 0.51
C LEU A 726 -6.83 -49.23 0.88
N GLY A 727 -6.04 -48.51 1.66
CA GLY A 727 -4.80 -49.04 2.24
C GLY A 727 -5.02 -50.18 3.24
N GLY A 728 -6.03 -50.08 4.11
CA GLY A 728 -6.41 -51.12 5.06
C GLY A 728 -6.78 -52.44 4.38
N VAL A 729 -7.52 -52.36 3.26
CA VAL A 729 -7.84 -53.54 2.43
C VAL A 729 -6.57 -54.18 1.87
N SER A 730 -5.61 -53.37 1.40
CA SER A 730 -4.32 -53.86 0.88
C SER A 730 -3.52 -54.63 1.94
N VAL A 731 -3.40 -54.06 3.15
CA VAL A 731 -2.74 -54.70 4.30
C VAL A 731 -3.47 -55.98 4.71
N PHE A 732 -4.80 -55.99 4.72
CA PHE A 732 -5.60 -57.17 5.03
C PHE A 732 -5.30 -58.33 4.05
N VAL A 733 -5.23 -58.05 2.75
CA VAL A 733 -4.91 -59.07 1.74
C VAL A 733 -3.49 -59.62 1.91
N VAL A 734 -2.50 -58.76 2.14
CA VAL A 734 -1.12 -59.19 2.41
C VAL A 734 -1.04 -60.08 3.65
N THR A 735 -1.78 -59.71 4.70
CA THR A 735 -1.83 -60.48 5.96
C THR A 735 -2.43 -61.86 5.75
N LEU A 736 -3.54 -61.94 5.02
CA LEU A 736 -4.22 -63.21 4.72
C LEU A 736 -3.34 -64.14 3.87
N LEU A 737 -2.63 -63.59 2.88
CA LEU A 737 -1.67 -64.34 2.06
C LEU A 737 -0.44 -64.78 2.86
N ALA A 738 0.06 -63.96 3.76
CA ALA A 738 1.15 -64.33 4.67
C ALA A 738 0.75 -65.48 5.62
N LEU A 739 -0.48 -65.44 6.15
CA LEU A 739 -1.04 -66.48 7.02
C LEU A 739 -1.32 -67.81 6.30
N SER A 740 -1.49 -67.79 4.98
CA SER A 740 -1.70 -69.02 4.17
C SER A 740 -0.48 -69.94 4.09
N GLY A 741 0.65 -69.55 4.69
CA GLY A 741 1.90 -70.34 4.71
C GLY A 741 2.77 -70.17 3.46
N ALA A 742 2.42 -69.24 2.57
CA ALA A 742 3.15 -69.00 1.32
C ALA A 742 4.57 -68.44 1.52
N VAL A 743 4.90 -67.92 2.71
CA VAL A 743 6.06 -67.07 2.96
C VAL A 743 6.66 -67.33 4.36
N SER A 744 7.98 -67.22 4.52
CA SER A 744 8.65 -67.39 5.83
C SER A 744 8.22 -66.32 6.84
N PRO A 745 8.27 -66.58 8.17
CA PRO A 745 7.90 -65.58 9.18
C PRO A 745 8.67 -64.25 9.05
N GLY A 746 9.96 -64.29 8.68
CA GLY A 746 10.79 -63.12 8.38
C GLY A 746 10.31 -62.30 7.20
N SER A 747 9.99 -62.99 6.11
CA SER A 747 9.48 -62.37 4.90
C SER A 747 8.04 -61.84 5.08
N ALA A 748 7.21 -62.53 5.86
CA ALA A 748 5.87 -62.08 6.21
C ALA A 748 5.88 -60.78 7.03
N GLY A 749 6.77 -60.67 8.03
CA GLY A 749 6.96 -59.44 8.82
C GLY A 749 7.44 -58.26 7.97
N LEU A 750 8.38 -58.51 7.05
CA LEU A 750 8.88 -57.49 6.12
C LEU A 750 7.80 -57.05 5.11
N ALA A 751 7.01 -57.97 4.55
CA ALA A 751 5.93 -57.65 3.64
C ALA A 751 4.79 -56.88 4.32
N LEU A 752 4.43 -57.25 5.55
CA LEU A 752 3.37 -56.59 6.31
C LEU A 752 3.74 -55.15 6.68
N SER A 753 4.95 -54.95 7.21
CA SER A 753 5.45 -53.61 7.55
C SER A 753 5.62 -52.71 6.30
N SER A 754 6.10 -53.28 5.20
CA SER A 754 6.22 -52.55 3.91
C SER A 754 4.85 -52.20 3.33
N ALA A 755 3.86 -53.09 3.40
CA ALA A 755 2.51 -52.83 2.92
C ALA A 755 1.81 -51.71 3.71
N GLN A 756 1.98 -51.67 5.04
CA GLN A 756 1.45 -50.61 5.87
C GLN A 756 2.07 -49.24 5.50
N LEU A 757 3.39 -49.17 5.32
CA LEU A 757 4.09 -47.94 4.92
C LEU A 757 3.70 -47.49 3.52
N LEU A 758 3.55 -48.41 2.57
CA LEU A 758 3.12 -48.11 1.21
C LEU A 758 1.76 -47.38 1.19
N CYS A 759 0.82 -47.83 2.02
CA CYS A 759 -0.51 -47.24 2.10
C CYS A 759 -0.48 -45.81 2.65
N GLN A 760 0.33 -45.54 3.67
CA GLN A 760 0.51 -44.19 4.21
C GLN A 760 1.16 -43.26 3.18
N LEU A 761 2.18 -43.76 2.46
CA LEU A 761 2.89 -42.98 1.44
C LEU A 761 2.01 -42.62 0.25
N ALA A 762 1.04 -43.46 -0.12
CA ALA A 762 0.11 -43.14 -1.20
C ALA A 762 -0.72 -41.87 -0.90
N TYR A 763 -1.20 -41.71 0.35
CA TYR A 763 -1.87 -40.49 0.80
C TYR A 763 -0.93 -39.28 0.80
N TYR A 764 0.28 -39.44 1.37
CA TYR A 764 1.25 -38.36 1.41
C TYR A 764 1.69 -37.92 0.00
N LEU A 765 1.84 -38.83 -0.95
CA LEU A 765 2.23 -38.51 -2.32
C LEU A 765 1.20 -37.60 -3.02
N VAL A 766 -0.10 -37.85 -2.80
CA VAL A 766 -1.16 -36.99 -3.36
C VAL A 766 -1.13 -35.59 -2.75
N ASN A 767 -0.93 -35.50 -1.43
CA ASN A 767 -0.81 -34.21 -0.75
C ASN A 767 0.48 -33.46 -1.10
N ASP A 768 1.61 -34.16 -1.24
CA ASP A 768 2.87 -33.57 -1.67
C ASP A 768 2.77 -33.07 -3.10
N PHE A 769 2.09 -33.81 -3.99
CA PHE A 769 1.82 -33.35 -5.35
C PHE A 769 0.92 -32.12 -5.38
N LYS A 770 -0.13 -32.10 -4.55
CA LYS A 770 -0.98 -30.91 -4.35
C LYS A 770 -0.16 -29.71 -3.86
N SER A 771 0.64 -29.91 -2.81
CA SER A 771 1.50 -28.88 -2.22
C SER A 771 2.50 -28.36 -3.25
N LEU A 772 3.13 -29.26 -4.01
CA LEU A 772 4.07 -28.91 -5.07
C LEU A 772 3.40 -28.06 -6.15
N ALA A 773 2.24 -28.48 -6.67
CA ALA A 773 1.49 -27.74 -7.67
C ALA A 773 1.13 -26.33 -7.15
N ASN A 774 0.73 -26.21 -5.89
CA ASN A 774 0.43 -24.92 -5.26
C ASN A 774 1.67 -24.03 -5.13
N SER A 775 2.82 -24.56 -4.69
CA SER A 775 4.07 -23.80 -4.58
C SER A 775 4.60 -23.34 -5.95
N PHE A 776 4.39 -24.13 -7.01
CA PHE A 776 4.78 -23.74 -8.37
C PHE A 776 4.00 -22.54 -8.90
N ASN A 777 2.80 -22.25 -8.39
CA ASN A 777 2.07 -21.03 -8.75
C ASN A 777 2.83 -19.75 -8.31
N SER A 778 3.59 -19.80 -7.22
CA SER A 778 4.46 -18.68 -6.82
C SER A 778 5.67 -18.55 -7.76
N LEU A 779 6.27 -19.66 -8.17
CA LEU A 779 7.35 -19.64 -9.18
C LEU A 779 6.86 -19.10 -10.52
N GLU A 780 5.69 -19.52 -11.00
CA GLU A 780 5.09 -19.03 -12.25
C GLU A 780 4.90 -17.52 -12.20
N ARG A 781 4.31 -17.00 -11.11
CA ARG A 781 4.09 -15.57 -10.89
C ARG A 781 5.39 -14.75 -10.83
N VAL A 782 6.46 -15.31 -10.29
CA VAL A 782 7.81 -14.69 -10.33
C VAL A 782 8.42 -14.77 -11.73
N ALA A 783 8.26 -15.89 -12.43
CA ALA A 783 8.76 -16.10 -13.78
C ALA A 783 8.08 -15.21 -14.83
N GLU A 784 6.83 -14.77 -14.61
CA GLU A 784 6.17 -13.77 -15.44
C GLU A 784 6.97 -12.45 -15.49
N TYR A 785 7.53 -12.02 -14.37
CA TYR A 785 8.34 -10.80 -14.28
C TYR A 785 9.73 -11.00 -14.90
N GLN A 786 10.13 -12.25 -15.14
CA GLN A 786 11.36 -12.52 -15.89
C GLN A 786 11.20 -12.23 -17.39
N GLN A 787 9.97 -12.23 -17.91
CA GLN A 787 9.67 -12.04 -19.33
C GLN A 787 9.08 -10.65 -19.65
N MET A 788 9.06 -9.75 -18.66
CA MET A 788 8.51 -8.41 -18.85
C MET A 788 9.39 -7.55 -19.77
N PRO A 789 8.80 -6.59 -20.50
CA PRO A 789 9.57 -5.65 -21.29
C PRO A 789 10.46 -4.80 -20.38
N GLN A 790 11.72 -4.62 -20.78
CA GLN A 790 12.67 -3.73 -20.13
C GLN A 790 12.70 -2.37 -20.84
N GLU A 791 13.01 -1.31 -20.08
CA GLU A 791 13.09 0.07 -20.58
C GLU A 791 14.21 0.24 -21.63
N GLU A 792 15.38 -0.36 -21.38
CA GLU A 792 16.50 -0.41 -22.32
C GLU A 792 16.95 -1.87 -22.47
N ASN A 793 16.72 -2.47 -23.64
CA ASN A 793 17.06 -3.87 -23.92
C ASN A 793 18.45 -3.94 -24.58
N ASP A 794 19.23 -5.00 -24.32
CA ASP A 794 20.58 -5.19 -24.88
C ASP A 794 20.61 -5.12 -26.42
N GLN A 795 19.51 -5.47 -27.08
CA GLN A 795 19.35 -5.34 -28.54
C GLN A 795 19.21 -3.89 -29.01
N ILE A 796 18.57 -3.04 -28.21
CA ILE A 796 18.42 -1.59 -28.48
C ILE A 796 19.77 -0.91 -28.21
N VAL A 797 20.46 -1.29 -27.13
CA VAL A 797 21.82 -0.81 -26.80
C VAL A 797 22.83 -1.18 -27.87
N ALA A 798 22.78 -2.41 -28.39
CA ALA A 798 23.65 -2.88 -29.48
C ALA A 798 23.38 -2.18 -30.84
N GLY A 799 22.21 -1.57 -31.02
CA GLY A 799 21.85 -0.80 -32.20
C GLY A 799 22.39 0.64 -32.21
N TYR A 800 22.84 1.16 -31.06
CA TYR A 800 23.49 2.46 -30.99
C TYR A 800 24.95 2.32 -31.39
N SER A 801 25.41 3.14 -32.34
CA SER A 801 26.83 3.25 -32.61
C SER A 801 27.52 3.70 -31.33
N THR A 802 28.58 3.01 -30.91
CA THR A 802 29.46 3.31 -29.77
C THR A 802 30.21 4.65 -29.92
N SER A 803 29.58 5.71 -30.44
CA SER A 803 30.08 7.06 -30.23
C SER A 803 29.71 7.45 -28.80
N LEU A 804 30.64 7.23 -27.86
CA LEU A 804 30.55 7.84 -26.54
C LEU A 804 30.19 9.31 -26.74
N VAL A 805 29.07 9.72 -26.15
CA VAL A 805 28.75 11.13 -26.03
C VAL A 805 29.96 11.82 -25.38
N PRO A 806 30.45 12.97 -25.88
CA PRO A 806 31.64 13.60 -25.33
C PRO A 806 31.53 13.79 -23.82
N ALA A 807 32.61 13.61 -23.07
CA ALA A 807 32.59 13.75 -21.60
C ALA A 807 32.09 15.12 -21.11
N ALA A 808 32.23 16.15 -21.96
CA ALA A 808 31.79 17.52 -21.73
C ALA A 808 30.32 17.79 -22.09
N TRP A 809 29.57 16.78 -22.57
CA TRP A 809 28.16 16.90 -22.90
C TRP A 809 27.29 16.85 -21.62
N PRO A 810 26.24 17.67 -21.53
CA PRO A 810 25.87 18.76 -22.43
C PRO A 810 26.88 19.91 -22.36
N SER A 811 27.29 20.46 -23.50
CA SER A 811 28.25 21.55 -23.66
C SER A 811 27.72 22.87 -23.10
N SER A 812 28.61 23.83 -22.84
CA SER A 812 28.22 25.12 -22.24
C SER A 812 27.45 26.02 -23.20
N ARG A 813 27.44 25.67 -24.50
CA ARG A 813 26.65 26.31 -25.56
C ARG A 813 25.52 25.40 -26.03
N GLY A 814 25.17 24.41 -25.22
CA GLY A 814 24.18 23.41 -25.55
C GLY A 814 22.79 23.99 -25.68
N ARG A 815 22.10 23.65 -26.77
CA ARG A 815 20.69 24.01 -27.01
C ARG A 815 19.83 22.76 -26.98
N ILE A 816 18.57 22.91 -26.57
CA ILE A 816 17.58 21.83 -26.60
C ILE A 816 16.60 22.13 -27.73
N VAL A 817 16.42 21.22 -28.70
CA VAL A 817 15.48 21.40 -29.81
C VAL A 817 14.41 20.32 -29.75
N PHE A 818 13.15 20.74 -29.62
CA PHE A 818 11.99 19.88 -29.80
C PHE A 818 11.55 20.02 -31.27
N ASP A 819 11.61 18.92 -32.03
CA ASP A 819 11.29 18.87 -33.46
C ASP A 819 10.10 17.93 -33.70
N ASN A 820 8.91 18.51 -33.91
CA ASN A 820 7.64 17.83 -34.17
C ASN A 820 7.30 16.73 -33.15
N VAL A 821 7.56 16.99 -31.88
CA VAL A 821 7.47 16.00 -30.80
C VAL A 821 6.03 15.55 -30.60
N SER A 822 5.83 14.24 -30.73
CA SER A 822 4.55 13.57 -30.57
C SER A 822 4.69 12.41 -29.59
N LEU A 823 3.82 12.35 -28.58
CA LEU A 823 3.92 11.40 -27.48
C LEU A 823 2.55 10.78 -27.19
N ARG A 824 2.53 9.45 -27.04
CA ARG A 824 1.42 8.69 -26.48
C ARG A 824 1.94 7.80 -25.37
N TYR A 825 1.17 7.60 -24.31
CA TYR A 825 1.54 6.65 -23.25
C TYR A 825 1.38 5.19 -23.71
N ALA A 826 0.51 4.91 -24.68
CA ALA A 826 0.19 3.58 -25.20
C ALA A 826 -0.17 3.60 -26.68
N GLU A 827 0.07 2.51 -27.41
CA GLU A 827 -0.33 2.39 -28.81
C GLU A 827 -1.85 2.54 -29.02
N ASP A 828 -2.64 2.07 -28.05
CA ASP A 828 -4.10 2.12 -28.02
C ASP A 828 -4.68 3.42 -27.46
N LEU A 829 -3.85 4.32 -26.90
CA LEU A 829 -4.26 5.61 -26.34
C LEU A 829 -4.04 6.76 -27.34
N PRO A 830 -4.84 7.85 -27.24
CA PRO A 830 -4.65 9.02 -28.08
C PRO A 830 -3.32 9.73 -27.80
N LEU A 831 -2.85 10.51 -28.79
CA LEU A 831 -1.67 11.36 -28.65
C LEU A 831 -1.92 12.45 -27.59
N VAL A 832 -1.02 12.52 -26.60
CA VAL A 832 -1.01 13.55 -25.56
C VAL A 832 -0.26 14.78 -26.04
N LEU A 833 0.89 14.60 -26.70
CA LEU A 833 1.59 15.68 -27.41
C LEU A 833 1.41 15.50 -28.91
N LYS A 834 1.07 16.60 -29.59
CA LYS A 834 0.66 16.61 -31.01
C LYS A 834 1.52 17.60 -31.79
N GLY A 835 2.71 17.16 -32.20
CA GLY A 835 3.60 17.92 -33.07
C GLY A 835 4.16 19.21 -32.45
N VAL A 836 4.62 19.14 -31.19
CA VAL A 836 5.19 20.30 -30.48
C VAL A 836 6.60 20.58 -30.97
N SER A 837 6.87 21.82 -31.42
CA SER A 837 8.19 22.23 -31.93
C SER A 837 8.63 23.58 -31.37
N PHE A 838 9.80 23.63 -30.71
CA PHE A 838 10.44 24.85 -30.21
C PHE A 838 11.90 24.56 -29.80
N ASP A 839 12.76 25.57 -29.73
CA ASP A 839 14.17 25.45 -29.33
C ASP A 839 14.49 26.27 -28.08
N VAL A 840 15.25 25.73 -27.12
CA VAL A 840 15.72 26.41 -25.90
C VAL A 840 17.21 26.75 -26.05
N LYS A 841 17.54 28.02 -25.89
CA LYS A 841 18.89 28.57 -26.01
C LYS A 841 19.73 28.25 -24.76
N PRO A 842 21.08 28.30 -24.88
CA PRO A 842 21.96 28.07 -23.74
C PRO A 842 21.73 29.11 -22.64
N GLY A 843 21.59 28.65 -21.39
CA GLY A 843 21.34 29.51 -20.21
C GLY A 843 19.96 30.16 -20.16
N GLU A 844 19.04 29.80 -21.07
CA GLU A 844 17.69 30.36 -21.12
C GLU A 844 16.79 29.73 -20.04
N LYS A 845 16.00 30.57 -19.36
CA LYS A 845 14.97 30.15 -18.41
C LYS A 845 13.62 30.14 -19.12
N VAL A 846 13.00 28.98 -19.22
CA VAL A 846 11.75 28.77 -19.97
C VAL A 846 10.66 28.30 -19.02
N GLY A 847 9.55 29.05 -18.98
CA GLY A 847 8.34 28.68 -18.25
C GLY A 847 7.34 27.96 -19.14
N ILE A 848 6.84 26.79 -18.72
CA ILE A 848 5.79 26.04 -19.42
C ILE A 848 4.49 26.21 -18.65
N ILE A 849 3.47 26.75 -19.32
CA ILE A 849 2.14 26.97 -18.75
C ILE A 849 1.04 26.32 -19.59
N GLY A 850 -0.10 26.09 -18.96
CA GLY A 850 -1.24 25.44 -19.58
C GLY A 850 -2.17 24.82 -18.55
N ARG A 851 -3.39 24.49 -18.95
CA ARG A 851 -4.38 23.85 -18.06
C ARG A 851 -3.88 22.49 -17.55
N THR A 852 -4.45 22.01 -16.45
CA THR A 852 -4.24 20.63 -15.99
C THR A 852 -4.66 19.68 -17.12
N GLY A 853 -3.80 18.70 -17.45
CA GLY A 853 -4.04 17.79 -18.57
C GLY A 853 -3.60 18.29 -19.96
N SER A 854 -3.00 19.49 -20.09
CA SER A 854 -2.57 20.00 -21.40
C SER A 854 -1.28 19.38 -21.97
N GLY A 855 -0.62 18.49 -21.21
CA GLY A 855 0.61 17.79 -21.62
C GLY A 855 1.92 18.35 -21.05
N LYS A 856 1.87 19.27 -20.07
CA LYS A 856 3.08 19.92 -19.48
C LYS A 856 4.07 18.90 -18.87
N SER A 857 3.61 18.09 -17.92
CA SER A 857 4.46 17.07 -17.28
C SER A 857 4.85 15.97 -18.27
N SER A 858 4.02 15.69 -19.29
CA SER A 858 4.37 14.77 -20.38
C SER A 858 5.54 15.30 -21.22
N LEU A 859 5.62 16.61 -21.45
CA LEU A 859 6.75 17.24 -22.15
C LEU A 859 8.03 17.16 -21.31
N ALA A 860 7.99 17.45 -20.01
CA ALA A 860 9.13 17.24 -19.12
C ALA A 860 9.57 15.76 -19.09
N SER A 861 8.63 14.84 -18.95
CA SER A 861 8.88 13.39 -18.94
C SER A 861 9.56 12.90 -20.23
N SER A 862 9.21 13.50 -21.38
CA SER A 862 9.83 13.17 -22.68
C SER A 862 11.33 13.52 -22.74
N LEU A 863 11.78 14.55 -22.02
CA LEU A 863 13.19 14.94 -21.97
C LEU A 863 14.07 13.90 -21.26
N PHE A 864 13.52 13.23 -20.25
CA PHE A 864 14.18 12.14 -19.51
C PHE A 864 14.04 10.78 -20.20
N ARG A 865 13.34 10.73 -21.35
CA ARG A 865 12.92 9.49 -22.02
C ARG A 865 12.26 8.51 -21.05
N ALA A 866 11.41 9.01 -20.16
CA ALA A 866 10.60 8.15 -19.29
C ALA A 866 9.42 7.52 -20.06
N VAL A 867 9.00 8.16 -21.15
CA VAL A 867 8.11 7.62 -22.17
C VAL A 867 8.74 7.89 -23.53
N GLU A 868 8.86 6.86 -24.36
CA GLU A 868 9.42 6.98 -25.70
C GLU A 868 8.49 7.78 -26.64
N LEU A 869 9.11 8.53 -27.55
CA LEU A 869 8.38 9.37 -28.51
C LEU A 869 7.68 8.52 -29.57
N SER A 870 6.44 8.87 -29.90
CA SER A 870 5.70 8.27 -31.02
C SER A 870 6.08 8.83 -32.38
N GLY A 871 6.59 10.05 -32.40
CA GLY A 871 6.99 10.77 -33.60
C GLY A 871 7.75 12.05 -33.24
N GLY A 872 8.52 12.57 -34.19
CA GLY A 872 9.45 13.67 -33.95
C GLY A 872 10.72 13.21 -33.22
N ARG A 873 11.51 14.18 -32.77
CA ARG A 873 12.79 13.95 -32.07
C ARG A 873 13.11 15.11 -31.13
N ILE A 874 13.94 14.83 -30.13
CA ILE A 874 14.49 15.84 -29.20
C ILE A 874 16.01 15.80 -29.33
N LEU A 875 16.60 16.96 -29.60
CA LEU A 875 18.04 17.11 -29.78
C LEU A 875 18.61 17.90 -28.59
N ILE A 876 19.67 17.40 -27.97
CA ILE A 876 20.47 18.13 -26.98
C ILE A 876 21.89 18.24 -27.56
N ASP A 877 22.35 19.47 -27.80
CA ASP A 877 23.61 19.76 -28.50
C ASP A 877 23.65 19.17 -29.91
N ASP A 878 22.52 19.21 -30.61
CA ASP A 878 22.34 18.62 -31.94
C ASP A 878 22.51 17.08 -31.99
N ILE A 879 22.60 16.41 -30.83
CA ILE A 879 22.59 14.95 -30.70
C ILE A 879 21.18 14.50 -30.32
N ASP A 880 20.64 13.52 -31.06
CA ASP A 880 19.34 12.93 -30.76
C ASP A 880 19.41 12.09 -29.47
N ILE A 881 18.61 12.45 -28.47
CA ILE A 881 18.58 11.77 -27.18
C ILE A 881 18.17 10.30 -27.31
N LYS A 882 17.49 9.92 -28.41
CA LYS A 882 17.15 8.52 -28.72
C LYS A 882 18.38 7.65 -28.89
N THR A 883 19.51 8.21 -29.34
CA THR A 883 20.76 7.47 -29.58
C THR A 883 21.68 7.37 -28.37
N ILE A 884 21.31 8.00 -27.25
CA ILE A 884 22.12 8.06 -26.02
C ILE A 884 21.62 7.00 -25.03
N HIS A 885 22.55 6.34 -24.32
CA HIS A 885 22.21 5.41 -23.25
C HIS A 885 21.50 6.13 -22.08
N LEU A 886 20.43 5.56 -21.52
CA LEU A 886 19.57 6.27 -20.56
C LEU A 886 20.32 6.68 -19.29
N GLN A 887 21.24 5.85 -18.80
CA GLN A 887 22.06 6.17 -17.62
C GLN A 887 22.96 7.40 -17.86
N GLN A 888 23.46 7.58 -19.09
CA GLN A 888 24.28 8.74 -19.45
C GLN A 888 23.42 10.01 -19.61
N LEU A 889 22.23 9.88 -20.21
CA LEU A 889 21.27 10.98 -20.31
C LEU A 889 20.81 11.46 -18.93
N ARG A 890 20.29 10.55 -18.09
CA ARG A 890 19.66 10.88 -16.80
C ARG A 890 20.65 11.33 -15.72
N SER A 891 21.92 10.92 -15.80
CA SER A 891 22.96 11.40 -14.87
C SER A 891 23.34 12.87 -15.11
N ARG A 892 23.07 13.42 -16.30
CA ARG A 892 23.41 14.81 -16.68
C ARG A 892 22.25 15.80 -16.59
N LEU A 893 21.04 15.31 -16.33
CA LEU A 893 19.83 16.11 -16.13
C LEU A 893 19.44 16.09 -14.65
N SER A 894 18.78 17.15 -14.16
CA SER A 894 18.16 17.14 -12.83
C SER A 894 16.70 17.54 -12.90
N ILE A 895 15.91 16.96 -12.00
CA ILE A 895 14.49 17.27 -11.83
C ILE A 895 14.20 17.56 -10.36
N VAL A 896 13.37 18.58 -10.11
CA VAL A 896 12.74 18.84 -8.82
C VAL A 896 11.25 18.65 -9.00
N MET A 897 10.70 17.64 -8.34
CA MET A 897 9.28 17.30 -8.43
C MET A 897 8.45 18.08 -7.40
N GLN A 898 7.16 18.23 -7.68
CA GLN A 898 6.16 18.85 -6.80
C GLN A 898 6.17 18.25 -5.39
N ASN A 899 6.21 16.91 -5.32
CA ASN A 899 6.27 16.16 -4.07
C ASN A 899 7.64 15.46 -3.97
N PRO A 900 8.65 16.12 -3.37
CA PRO A 900 9.98 15.54 -3.22
C PRO A 900 9.94 14.33 -2.28
N VAL A 901 10.34 13.18 -2.79
CA VAL A 901 10.43 11.95 -1.99
C VAL A 901 11.83 11.85 -1.37
N LEU A 902 11.88 11.64 -0.06
CA LEU A 902 13.09 11.34 0.69
C LEU A 902 13.09 9.88 1.14
N PHE A 903 14.25 9.23 1.06
CA PHE A 903 14.43 7.86 1.49
C PHE A 903 14.75 7.84 2.99
N SER A 904 14.37 6.76 3.68
CA SER A 904 14.79 6.55 5.07
C SER A 904 16.31 6.39 5.15
N GLY A 905 16.97 7.14 6.03
CA GLY A 905 18.43 7.18 6.14
C GLY A 905 18.87 8.47 6.81
N THR A 906 20.05 8.98 6.50
CA THR A 906 20.50 10.32 6.93
C THR A 906 20.27 11.37 5.85
N VAL A 907 20.38 12.65 6.21
CA VAL A 907 20.43 13.75 5.22
C VAL A 907 21.60 13.54 4.25
N ARG A 908 22.76 13.06 4.73
CA ARG A 908 23.93 12.74 3.90
C ARG A 908 23.65 11.66 2.87
N ASP A 909 23.02 10.56 3.27
CA ASP A 909 22.66 9.43 2.37
C ASP A 909 21.66 9.89 1.30
N ASN A 910 20.74 10.78 1.69
CA ASN A 910 19.74 11.35 0.80
C ASN A 910 20.34 12.36 -0.19
N MET A 911 21.40 13.08 0.17
CA MET A 911 22.04 14.08 -0.66
C MET A 911 22.99 13.47 -1.68
N ASP A 912 23.81 12.51 -1.25
CA ASP A 912 24.76 11.82 -2.10
C ASP A 912 24.85 10.33 -1.69
N PRO A 913 23.98 9.48 -2.27
CA PRO A 913 23.88 8.06 -1.93
C PRO A 913 25.06 7.21 -2.43
N PHE A 914 25.88 7.74 -3.33
CA PHE A 914 27.03 7.04 -3.91
C PHE A 914 28.36 7.43 -3.24
N ASN A 915 28.32 8.38 -2.31
CA ASN A 915 29.50 8.94 -1.64
C ASN A 915 30.52 9.51 -2.63
N GLU A 916 30.03 10.23 -3.65
CA GLU A 916 30.83 10.88 -4.70
C GLU A 916 31.39 12.24 -4.28
N HIS A 917 30.80 12.89 -3.27
CA HIS A 917 31.11 14.26 -2.85
C HIS A 917 31.67 14.32 -1.42
N ASP A 918 32.51 15.32 -1.13
CA ASP A 918 32.98 15.56 0.23
C ASP A 918 31.90 16.27 1.07
N ASP A 919 31.92 16.07 2.39
CA ASP A 919 30.96 16.69 3.32
C ASP A 919 30.95 18.23 3.22
N ALA A 920 32.08 18.84 2.86
CA ALA A 920 32.18 20.28 2.65
C ALA A 920 31.34 20.75 1.45
N GLU A 921 31.29 19.97 0.36
CA GLU A 921 30.49 20.28 -0.83
C GLU A 921 29.00 20.09 -0.54
N VAL A 922 28.64 19.05 0.21
CA VAL A 922 27.25 18.79 0.64
C VAL A 922 26.76 19.91 1.55
N LEU A 923 27.59 20.37 2.50
CA LEU A 923 27.26 21.49 3.38
C LEU A 923 27.14 22.80 2.60
N ASP A 924 28.03 23.07 1.64
CA ASP A 924 27.93 24.26 0.79
C ASP A 924 26.62 24.28 -0.03
N ALA A 925 26.21 23.13 -0.57
CA ALA A 925 24.93 22.99 -1.24
C ALA A 925 23.76 23.31 -0.29
N LEU A 926 23.75 22.76 0.93
CA LEU A 926 22.72 23.04 1.94
C LEU A 926 22.72 24.52 2.39
N THR A 927 23.89 25.15 2.50
CA THR A 927 24.01 26.57 2.85
C THR A 927 23.43 27.46 1.75
N LYS A 928 23.66 27.15 0.47
CA LYS A 928 23.09 27.89 -0.67
C LYS A 928 21.56 27.91 -0.66
N VAL A 929 20.94 26.82 -0.21
CA VAL A 929 19.47 26.70 -0.08
C VAL A 929 18.96 27.11 1.29
N GLY A 930 19.78 27.71 2.15
CA GLY A 930 19.37 28.26 3.45
C GLY A 930 19.07 27.23 4.54
N LEU A 931 19.44 25.95 4.34
CA LEU A 931 19.23 24.87 5.31
C LEU A 931 20.42 24.62 6.25
N ALA A 932 21.59 25.21 5.97
CA ALA A 932 22.79 25.10 6.79
C ALA A 932 23.48 26.47 7.03
N ALA A 933 24.23 26.60 8.11
CA ALA A 933 24.96 27.82 8.44
C ALA A 933 26.20 28.02 7.55
N PRO A 934 26.56 29.26 7.18
CA PRO A 934 27.79 29.53 6.42
C PRO A 934 29.03 29.18 7.25
N SER A 935 29.99 28.51 6.59
CA SER A 935 31.24 27.99 7.16
C SER A 935 32.23 29.07 7.66
N ASN A 936 31.98 30.35 7.37
CA ASN A 936 32.84 31.47 7.73
C ASN A 936 32.80 31.90 9.21
N SER A 937 32.05 31.21 10.07
CA SER A 937 32.09 31.43 11.53
C SER A 937 33.36 30.87 12.20
N ARG A 938 34.29 30.29 11.43
CA ARG A 938 35.49 29.56 11.94
C ARG A 938 36.77 30.38 12.07
N ALA A 939 36.76 31.70 11.84
CA ALA A 939 37.97 32.53 11.94
C ALA A 939 37.98 33.39 13.22
N ASN A 940 37.90 32.77 14.41
CA ASN A 940 38.51 33.27 15.65
C ASN A 940 38.20 32.35 16.85
N SER A 941 38.77 31.15 16.87
CA SER A 941 39.15 30.47 18.12
C SER A 941 39.99 29.24 17.76
N GLY A 942 41.30 29.33 18.04
CA GLY A 942 42.19 28.18 17.94
C GLY A 942 42.04 27.31 19.17
N SER A 943 41.49 26.10 19.02
CA SER A 943 41.91 24.88 19.73
C SER A 943 41.00 23.71 19.33
N ASN A 944 41.61 22.60 18.92
CA ASN A 944 40.95 21.32 18.69
C ASN A 944 40.40 20.75 20.00
N GLN A 945 39.07 20.70 20.14
CA GLN A 945 38.27 19.64 20.78
C GLN A 945 36.83 20.14 20.95
N ASP A 946 35.87 19.30 20.55
CA ASP A 946 34.45 19.28 20.94
C ASP A 946 33.82 20.60 21.40
N GLN A 947 33.08 21.26 20.49
CA GLN A 947 32.07 22.24 20.92
C GLN A 947 30.74 21.96 20.22
N LEU A 948 29.93 21.17 20.92
CA LEU A 948 28.48 21.14 20.82
C LEU A 948 27.94 22.56 20.99
N ILE A 949 27.10 23.01 20.06
CA ILE A 949 26.12 24.05 20.37
C ILE A 949 24.88 23.30 20.83
N ASP A 950 24.66 23.39 22.13
CA ASP A 950 23.51 22.89 22.86
C ASP A 950 22.27 23.75 22.51
N LEU A 951 21.11 23.11 22.41
CA LEU A 951 19.82 23.73 22.06
C LEU A 951 18.88 23.85 23.28
N SER A 952 19.42 23.78 24.51
CA SER A 952 18.62 23.74 25.73
C SER A 952 19.04 24.72 26.83
N ASP A 953 19.22 26.01 26.54
CA ASP A 953 19.46 27.00 27.61
C ASP A 953 18.66 28.29 27.41
N ILE A 954 17.38 28.28 27.79
CA ILE A 954 16.73 29.41 28.48
C ILE A 954 15.68 28.86 29.44
N SER A 955 16.07 28.64 30.71
CA SER A 955 15.36 29.18 31.88
C SER A 955 15.92 28.62 33.20
N THR A 956 16.63 29.45 33.97
CA THR A 956 16.46 29.55 35.43
C THR A 956 16.97 30.90 35.91
N ASP A 957 16.23 31.47 36.87
CA ASP A 957 16.19 32.87 37.28
C ASP A 957 17.41 33.41 38.06
N ALA A 958 17.68 34.70 37.88
CA ALA A 958 18.09 35.61 38.96
C ALA A 958 17.81 37.09 38.58
N VAL A 959 16.93 37.75 39.33
CA VAL A 959 16.76 39.23 39.44
C VAL A 959 17.84 39.70 40.45
N PRO A 960 18.54 40.88 40.33
CA PRO A 960 17.91 42.20 40.20
C PRO A 960 18.61 43.31 39.38
N ASP A 961 17.78 44.31 39.06
CA ASP A 961 18.02 45.75 38.82
C ASP A 961 18.87 46.22 37.63
N GLY A 962 18.24 47.06 36.79
CA GLY A 962 18.94 48.04 35.94
C GLY A 962 18.27 48.30 34.60
N ALA A 963 17.67 49.48 34.46
CA ALA A 963 17.03 49.97 33.25
C ALA A 963 17.98 50.03 32.03
N SER A 964 17.52 49.60 30.85
CA SER A 964 17.64 50.36 29.58
C SER A 964 16.92 49.68 28.42
N THR A 965 16.23 50.52 27.67
CA THR A 965 15.52 50.31 26.41
C THR A 965 16.44 49.96 25.23
N SER A 966 16.08 49.00 24.38
CA SER A 966 16.33 49.06 22.92
C SER A 966 15.61 47.96 22.09
N THR A 967 14.63 48.40 21.31
CA THR A 967 14.33 48.09 19.89
C THR A 967 14.51 46.66 19.32
N ASP A 968 13.38 46.09 18.90
CA ASP A 968 13.13 45.39 17.63
C ASP A 968 14.28 44.65 16.95
N LYS A 969 14.27 43.31 17.04
CA LYS A 969 14.68 42.41 15.95
C LYS A 969 13.74 41.22 15.86
N THR A 970 13.08 41.12 14.72
CA THR A 970 12.32 39.98 14.22
C THR A 970 13.13 38.68 14.32
N SER A 971 12.69 37.78 15.20
CA SER A 971 13.26 36.44 15.37
C SER A 971 12.90 35.56 14.17
N ARG A 972 13.83 35.42 13.22
CA ARG A 972 13.76 34.37 12.20
C ARG A 972 14.00 33.01 12.87
N PRO A 973 13.19 31.97 12.64
CA PRO A 973 13.47 30.64 13.15
C PRO A 973 14.69 30.07 12.40
N ASN A 974 15.86 30.11 13.04
CA ASN A 974 17.08 29.50 12.52
C ASN A 974 16.96 27.96 12.62
N MET A 975 16.51 27.30 11.57
CA MET A 975 16.52 25.84 11.50
C MET A 975 17.77 25.37 10.74
N ARG A 976 18.73 24.76 11.45
CA ARG A 976 20.02 24.31 10.87
C ARG A 976 20.08 22.79 10.88
N LEU A 977 20.10 22.16 9.71
CA LEU A 977 20.22 20.70 9.56
C LEU A 977 21.68 20.25 9.64
N ARG A 978 21.92 19.09 10.25
CA ARG A 978 23.22 18.40 10.23
C ARG A 978 23.17 17.22 9.25
N LEU A 979 24.33 16.79 8.77
CA LEU A 979 24.44 15.69 7.78
C LEU A 979 23.95 14.34 8.32
N ASP A 980 24.12 14.11 9.63
CA ASP A 980 23.70 12.92 10.38
C ASP A 980 22.23 12.95 10.81
N THR A 981 21.49 14.02 10.49
CA THR A 981 20.07 14.13 10.87
C THR A 981 19.29 12.97 10.24
N PRO A 982 18.55 12.17 11.03
CA PRO A 982 17.79 11.05 10.51
C PRO A 982 16.60 11.55 9.68
N VAL A 983 16.34 10.87 8.57
CA VAL A 983 15.21 11.10 7.66
C VAL A 983 14.25 9.93 7.82
N SER A 984 13.01 10.21 8.21
CA SER A 984 11.96 9.18 8.34
C SER A 984 11.46 8.74 6.96
N SER A 985 10.77 7.60 6.87
CA SER A 985 10.26 7.07 5.60
C SER A 985 9.38 8.10 4.88
N GLY A 986 9.74 8.42 3.63
CA GLY A 986 9.04 9.43 2.84
C GLY A 986 9.31 10.88 3.26
N GLY A 987 10.21 11.13 4.21
CA GLY A 987 10.52 12.46 4.70
C GLY A 987 9.45 13.07 5.61
N ALA A 988 8.65 12.26 6.30
CA ALA A 988 7.54 12.71 7.14
C ALA A 988 7.95 13.63 8.30
N ASN A 989 9.24 13.66 8.66
CA ASN A 989 9.81 14.57 9.65
C ASN A 989 10.20 15.95 9.09
N PHE A 990 10.08 16.16 7.78
CA PHE A 990 10.33 17.44 7.12
C PHE A 990 9.03 18.05 6.61
N SER A 991 8.93 19.38 6.66
CA SER A 991 7.84 20.08 5.98
C SER A 991 7.98 19.97 4.46
N ALA A 992 6.89 20.15 3.73
CA ALA A 992 6.90 20.13 2.26
C ALA A 992 7.94 21.10 1.66
N GLY A 993 8.04 22.31 2.23
CA GLY A 993 9.05 23.29 1.81
C GLY A 993 10.48 22.86 2.11
N GLN A 994 10.74 22.23 3.26
CA GLN A 994 12.07 21.72 3.61
C GLN A 994 12.49 20.58 2.68
N ALA A 995 11.59 19.63 2.43
CA ALA A 995 11.85 18.52 1.50
C ALA A 995 12.15 19.03 0.09
N GLN A 996 11.51 20.13 -0.32
CA GLN A 996 11.75 20.76 -1.61
C GLN A 996 13.09 21.49 -1.67
N LEU A 997 13.45 22.26 -0.63
CA LEU A 997 14.77 22.87 -0.54
C LEU A 997 15.88 21.81 -0.54
N LEU A 998 15.66 20.67 0.10
CA LEU A 998 16.59 19.53 0.07
C LEU A 998 16.70 18.92 -1.33
N SER A 999 15.57 18.79 -2.05
CA SER A 999 15.58 18.35 -3.46
C SER A 999 16.31 19.35 -4.37
N LEU A 1000 16.18 20.65 -4.10
CA LEU A 1000 16.92 21.68 -4.82
C LEU A 1000 18.42 21.60 -4.49
N ALA A 1001 18.79 21.35 -3.23
CA ALA A 1001 20.17 21.12 -2.82
C ALA A 1001 20.81 19.95 -3.56
N ARG A 1002 20.09 18.82 -3.73
CA ARG A 1002 20.53 17.67 -4.54
C ARG A 1002 20.87 18.06 -5.98
N SER A 1003 20.05 18.92 -6.59
CA SER A 1003 20.27 19.38 -7.96
C SER A 1003 21.51 20.28 -8.08
N LEU A 1004 21.77 21.12 -7.07
CA LEU A 1004 22.96 21.96 -7.00
C LEU A 1004 24.24 21.14 -6.81
N LEU A 1005 24.19 20.12 -5.97
CA LEU A 1005 25.34 19.24 -5.71
C LEU A 1005 25.81 18.55 -7.00
N ARG A 1006 24.87 18.06 -7.81
CA ARG A 1006 25.16 17.46 -9.12
C ARG A 1006 25.65 18.44 -10.18
N SER A 1007 25.57 19.75 -9.94
CA SER A 1007 26.01 20.80 -10.87
C SER A 1007 25.48 20.62 -12.30
N THR A 1008 24.20 20.24 -12.45
CA THR A 1008 23.62 19.95 -13.76
C THR A 1008 23.34 21.23 -14.56
N ARG A 1009 23.56 21.15 -15.88
CA ARG A 1009 23.35 22.27 -16.81
C ARG A 1009 21.90 22.41 -17.26
N ILE A 1010 21.10 21.36 -17.12
CA ILE A 1010 19.69 21.35 -17.49
C ILE A 1010 18.90 20.92 -16.26
N LEU A 1011 18.09 21.84 -15.74
CA LEU A 1011 17.23 21.63 -14.59
C LEU A 1011 15.77 21.72 -15.03
N VAL A 1012 14.98 20.71 -14.65
CA VAL A 1012 13.52 20.72 -14.80
C VAL A 1012 12.88 20.92 -13.44
N LEU A 1013 12.02 21.92 -13.30
CA LEU A 1013 11.23 22.18 -12.11
C LEU A 1013 9.78 21.83 -12.45
N ASP A 1014 9.23 20.77 -11.85
CA ASP A 1014 7.84 20.35 -12.08
C ASP A 1014 6.97 20.75 -10.89
N GLU A 1015 6.28 21.88 -11.01
CA GLU A 1015 5.39 22.46 -9.99
C GLU A 1015 6.01 22.62 -8.60
N ALA A 1016 7.33 22.79 -8.53
CA ALA A 1016 8.05 22.77 -7.27
C ALA A 1016 7.40 23.72 -6.22
N THR A 1017 6.98 24.93 -6.60
CA THR A 1017 6.55 25.96 -5.63
C THR A 1017 5.04 25.98 -5.32
N SER A 1018 4.27 24.97 -5.74
CA SER A 1018 2.80 24.99 -5.59
C SER A 1018 2.34 24.92 -4.13
N SER A 1019 3.05 24.15 -3.30
CA SER A 1019 2.69 23.84 -1.90
C SER A 1019 3.57 24.56 -0.87
N THR A 1020 4.38 25.52 -1.29
CA THR A 1020 5.26 26.28 -0.40
C THR A 1020 4.72 27.65 -0.04
N ASP A 1021 5.07 28.07 1.17
CA ASP A 1021 4.93 29.43 1.67
C ASP A 1021 5.71 30.43 0.81
N MET A 1022 5.32 31.70 0.89
CA MET A 1022 5.91 32.77 0.08
C MET A 1022 7.41 32.97 0.37
N ASP A 1023 7.85 32.75 1.60
CA ASP A 1023 9.26 32.90 1.99
C ASP A 1023 10.13 31.78 1.39
N THR A 1024 9.67 30.54 1.46
CA THR A 1024 10.35 29.40 0.80
C THR A 1024 10.35 29.54 -0.73
N ASP A 1025 9.24 29.99 -1.33
CA ASP A 1025 9.17 30.25 -2.78
C ASP A 1025 10.18 31.34 -3.19
N ALA A 1026 10.23 32.45 -2.45
CA ALA A 1026 11.23 33.51 -2.68
C ALA A 1026 12.67 32.99 -2.55
N MET A 1027 12.93 32.07 -1.61
CA MET A 1027 14.23 31.43 -1.46
C MET A 1027 14.59 30.55 -2.66
N VAL A 1028 13.65 29.71 -3.13
CA VAL A 1028 13.82 28.88 -4.33
C VAL A 1028 14.11 29.77 -5.55
N GLN A 1029 13.32 30.82 -5.76
CA GLN A 1029 13.54 31.77 -6.85
C GLN A 1029 14.90 32.47 -6.75
N ARG A 1030 15.33 32.84 -5.54
CA ARG A 1030 16.66 33.44 -5.31
C ARG A 1030 17.76 32.47 -5.72
N VAL A 1031 17.67 31.20 -5.33
CA VAL A 1031 18.65 30.16 -5.69
C VAL A 1031 18.71 29.94 -7.20
N ILE A 1032 17.56 29.88 -7.87
CA ILE A 1032 17.48 29.78 -9.33
C ILE A 1032 18.16 30.98 -10.02
N ARG A 1033 18.03 32.18 -9.45
CA ARG A 1033 18.66 33.40 -10.00
C ARG A 1033 20.16 33.44 -9.77
N THR A 1034 20.65 33.03 -8.59
CA THR A 1034 22.06 33.20 -8.20
C THR A 1034 22.92 31.99 -8.55
N ALA A 1035 22.50 30.79 -8.18
CA ALA A 1035 23.31 29.58 -8.29
C ALA A 1035 23.20 28.89 -9.65
N LEU A 1036 22.12 29.15 -10.41
CA LEU A 1036 21.80 28.49 -11.68
C LEU A 1036 21.75 29.48 -12.86
N LYS A 1037 22.61 30.51 -12.83
CA LYS A 1037 22.62 31.57 -13.85
C LYS A 1037 22.97 31.06 -15.25
N ASP A 1038 23.93 30.13 -15.35
CA ASP A 1038 24.45 29.62 -16.62
C ASP A 1038 23.78 28.29 -17.06
N SER A 1039 22.80 27.81 -16.29
CA SER A 1039 22.07 26.57 -16.56
C SER A 1039 20.74 26.86 -17.28
N ILE A 1040 20.33 25.95 -18.16
CA ILE A 1040 18.99 25.94 -18.73
C ILE A 1040 18.01 25.49 -17.64
N VAL A 1041 16.97 26.30 -17.40
CA VAL A 1041 15.93 25.98 -16.42
C VAL A 1041 14.59 25.90 -17.14
N ILE A 1042 13.97 24.73 -17.13
CA ILE A 1042 12.62 24.51 -17.64
C ILE A 1042 11.69 24.39 -16.43
N CYS A 1043 10.83 25.38 -16.22
CA CYS A 1043 9.90 25.41 -15.09
C CYS A 1043 8.47 25.18 -15.57
N ILE A 1044 7.86 24.07 -15.16
CA ILE A 1044 6.43 23.87 -15.22
C ILE A 1044 5.85 24.49 -13.95
N ALA A 1045 5.09 25.57 -14.08
CA ALA A 1045 4.48 26.20 -12.92
C ALA A 1045 3.03 26.59 -13.20
N HIS A 1046 2.23 26.50 -12.13
CA HIS A 1046 0.83 26.94 -12.10
C HIS A 1046 0.69 28.37 -11.56
N ARG A 1047 1.71 28.88 -10.85
CA ARG A 1047 1.77 30.27 -10.37
C ARG A 1047 2.42 31.14 -11.43
N LEU A 1048 1.71 32.16 -11.90
CA LEU A 1048 2.24 33.05 -12.95
C LEU A 1048 3.39 33.94 -12.46
N LYS A 1049 3.34 34.34 -11.19
CA LYS A 1049 4.34 35.20 -10.54
C LYS A 1049 5.75 34.59 -10.54
N SER A 1050 5.86 33.26 -10.51
CA SER A 1050 7.17 32.59 -10.55
C SER A 1050 7.76 32.50 -11.96
N ILE A 1051 6.95 32.72 -13.00
CA ILE A 1051 7.36 32.58 -14.41
C ILE A 1051 7.49 33.95 -15.09
N ILE A 1052 6.86 35.00 -14.57
CA ILE A 1052 6.81 36.32 -15.22
C ILE A 1052 8.20 36.94 -15.48
N ASP A 1053 9.19 36.56 -14.67
CA ASP A 1053 10.58 37.04 -14.75
C ASP A 1053 11.47 36.14 -15.63
N TYR A 1054 10.90 35.17 -16.36
CA TYR A 1054 11.65 34.23 -17.20
C TYR A 1054 11.88 34.79 -18.60
N ASP A 1055 12.94 34.31 -19.26
CA ASP A 1055 13.33 34.79 -20.60
C ASP A 1055 12.24 34.45 -21.63
N ARG A 1056 11.55 33.31 -21.45
CA ARG A 1056 10.52 32.85 -22.38
C ARG A 1056 9.43 32.03 -21.71
N VAL A 1057 8.21 32.13 -22.25
CA VAL A 1057 7.03 31.37 -21.83
C VAL A 1057 6.49 30.55 -22.99
N VAL A 1058 6.18 29.29 -22.71
CA VAL A 1058 5.63 28.29 -23.63
C VAL A 1058 4.25 27.90 -23.15
N VAL A 1059 3.24 28.11 -23.99
CA VAL A 1059 1.83 27.85 -23.66
C VAL A 1059 1.34 26.59 -24.37
N LEU A 1060 0.96 25.59 -23.59
CA LEU A 1060 0.42 24.32 -24.07
C LEU A 1060 -1.09 24.21 -23.81
N GLN A 1061 -1.83 23.83 -24.86
CA GLN A 1061 -3.26 23.54 -24.79
C GLN A 1061 -3.60 22.28 -25.60
N ASP A 1062 -4.32 21.33 -25.00
CA ASP A 1062 -4.79 20.10 -25.63
C ASP A 1062 -3.71 19.30 -26.39
N GLY A 1063 -2.47 19.37 -25.88
CA GLY A 1063 -1.30 18.70 -26.45
C GLY A 1063 -0.58 19.46 -27.55
N LYS A 1064 -0.99 20.69 -27.87
CA LYS A 1064 -0.40 21.53 -28.92
C LYS A 1064 0.25 22.78 -28.32
N LEU A 1065 1.29 23.26 -28.99
CA LEU A 1065 1.88 24.56 -28.73
C LEU A 1065 0.97 25.66 -29.28
N VAL A 1066 0.52 26.57 -28.43
CA VAL A 1066 -0.36 27.69 -28.81
C VAL A 1066 0.45 28.97 -28.95
N GLU A 1067 1.26 29.29 -27.94
CA GLU A 1067 2.06 30.51 -27.88
C GLU A 1067 3.46 30.20 -27.36
N CYS A 1068 4.45 30.94 -27.87
CA CYS A 1068 5.82 30.91 -27.41
C CYS A 1068 6.43 32.31 -27.60
N GLY A 1069 6.99 32.91 -26.56
CA GLY A 1069 7.55 34.26 -26.62
C GLY A 1069 7.97 34.78 -25.25
N SER A 1070 8.55 35.98 -25.19
CA SER A 1070 8.85 36.62 -23.90
C SER A 1070 7.56 37.04 -23.18
N PRO A 1071 7.54 37.11 -21.84
CA PRO A 1071 6.37 37.56 -21.09
C PRO A 1071 5.82 38.92 -21.56
N ASN A 1072 6.72 39.85 -21.90
CA ASN A 1072 6.38 41.18 -22.40
C ASN A 1072 5.68 41.11 -23.78
N GLU A 1073 6.24 40.35 -24.74
CA GLU A 1073 5.63 40.15 -26.06
C GLU A 1073 4.26 39.48 -25.96
N LEU A 1074 4.08 38.51 -25.06
CA LEU A 1074 2.82 37.79 -24.91
C LEU A 1074 1.73 38.63 -24.22
N LEU A 1075 2.10 39.55 -23.31
CA LEU A 1075 1.16 40.46 -22.65
C LEU A 1075 0.76 41.65 -23.52
N SER A 1076 1.64 42.08 -24.43
CA SER A 1076 1.40 43.21 -25.34
C SER A 1076 0.51 42.86 -26.55
N LYS A 1077 0.16 41.59 -26.76
CA LYS A 1077 -0.76 41.16 -27.83
C LYS A 1077 -2.15 41.79 -27.71
N GLN A 1078 -2.81 42.00 -28.85
CA GLN A 1078 -4.17 42.54 -28.90
C GLN A 1078 -5.20 41.47 -28.52
N ASP A 1079 -6.28 41.87 -27.84
CA ASP A 1079 -7.28 40.94 -27.28
C ASP A 1079 -8.09 40.17 -28.34
N ALA A 1080 -8.10 40.67 -29.58
CA ALA A 1080 -8.79 40.06 -30.72
C ALA A 1080 -7.92 39.08 -31.53
N GLU A 1081 -6.62 38.95 -31.21
CA GLU A 1081 -5.74 38.01 -31.91
C GLU A 1081 -5.99 36.57 -31.48
N GLU A 1082 -6.15 35.66 -32.45
CA GLU A 1082 -6.09 34.22 -32.21
C GLU A 1082 -4.69 33.88 -31.64
N GLY A 1083 -4.63 33.57 -30.34
CA GLY A 1083 -3.36 33.32 -29.62
C GLY A 1083 -2.92 34.41 -28.63
N ALA A 1084 -3.87 35.01 -27.91
CA ALA A 1084 -3.65 35.83 -26.70
C ALA A 1084 -4.06 35.08 -25.40
N PHE A 1085 -3.81 33.77 -25.33
CA PHE A 1085 -4.17 32.90 -24.21
C PHE A 1085 -3.41 33.27 -22.93
N PHE A 1086 -2.10 33.59 -23.02
CA PHE A 1086 -1.33 33.99 -21.84
C PHE A 1086 -1.91 35.24 -21.19
N LYS A 1087 -2.18 36.29 -21.98
CA LYS A 1087 -2.77 37.54 -21.51
C LYS A 1087 -4.13 37.32 -20.86
N LYS A 1088 -4.98 36.47 -21.45
CA LYS A 1088 -6.28 36.10 -20.88
C LYS A 1088 -6.13 35.38 -19.54
N LEU A 1089 -5.13 34.51 -19.40
CA LEU A 1089 -4.84 33.79 -18.16
C LEU A 1089 -4.32 34.75 -17.08
N CYS A 1090 -3.44 35.69 -17.42
CA CYS A 1090 -2.97 36.74 -16.52
C CYS A 1090 -4.11 37.67 -16.06
N ARG A 1091 -5.03 38.07 -16.94
CA ARG A 1091 -6.18 38.93 -16.59
C ARG A 1091 -7.17 38.27 -15.63
N LEU A 1092 -7.30 36.95 -15.67
CA LEU A 1092 -8.14 36.19 -14.75
C LEU A 1092 -7.49 36.02 -13.37
N SER A 1093 -6.20 36.34 -13.23
CA SER A 1093 -5.50 36.36 -11.94
C SER A 1093 -5.78 37.68 -11.21
N ALA A 1094 -5.95 37.59 -9.88
CA ALA A 1094 -6.05 38.76 -9.00
C ALA A 1094 -4.80 39.66 -9.05
N GLU A 1095 -3.67 39.12 -9.50
CA GLU A 1095 -2.37 39.80 -9.55
C GLU A 1095 -2.07 40.45 -10.92
N TYR A 1096 -3.05 40.63 -11.80
CA TYR A 1096 -2.82 41.09 -13.18
C TYR A 1096 -1.99 42.40 -13.27
N SER A 1097 -2.28 43.38 -12.42
CA SER A 1097 -1.53 44.65 -12.38
C SER A 1097 -0.07 44.45 -11.96
N GLU A 1098 0.20 43.59 -10.97
CA GLU A 1098 1.55 43.24 -10.54
C GLU A 1098 2.31 42.48 -11.63
N LEU A 1099 1.63 41.55 -12.33
CA LEU A 1099 2.21 40.77 -13.43
C LEU A 1099 2.57 41.67 -14.62
N CYS A 1100 1.72 42.65 -14.95
CA CYS A 1100 2.00 43.63 -16.01
C CYS A 1100 3.19 44.52 -15.62
N ALA A 1101 3.22 44.99 -14.37
CA ALA A 1101 4.34 45.79 -13.86
C ALA A 1101 5.66 45.01 -13.86
N ALA A 1102 5.65 43.72 -13.47
CA ALA A 1102 6.83 42.85 -13.48
C ALA A 1102 7.33 42.57 -14.91
N ALA A 1103 6.41 42.42 -15.87
CA ALA A 1103 6.75 42.24 -17.29
C ALA A 1103 7.12 43.56 -18.02
N GLY A 1104 6.96 44.72 -17.37
CA GLY A 1104 7.23 46.03 -17.96
C GLY A 1104 6.18 46.49 -18.99
N VAL A 1105 4.92 46.08 -18.83
CA VAL A 1105 3.79 46.40 -19.70
C VAL A 1105 2.74 47.20 -18.92
N GLU A 1106 2.10 48.20 -19.55
CA GLU A 1106 0.95 48.88 -18.93
C GLU A 1106 -0.31 47.99 -18.99
N PRO A 1107 -1.04 47.80 -17.87
CA PRO A 1107 -2.11 46.82 -17.73
C PRO A 1107 -3.34 47.04 -18.62
#